data_AF-A0A949SU21-F1
#
_entry.id   AF-A0A949SU21-F1
#
_cell.length_a   1.000
_cell.length_b   1.000
_cell.length_c   1.000
_cell.angle_alpha   90.00
_cell.angle_beta   90.00
_cell.angle_gamma   90.00
#
_symmetry.space_group_name_H-M   'P 1'
#
loop_
_entity.id
_entity.type
_entity.pdbx_description
1 polymer ?
#
loop_
_entity_poly.entity_id
_entity_poly.type
_entity_poly.pdbx_seq_one_letter_code
_entity_poly.pdbx_strand_id
1 'polypeptide(L)'
;MNRLAATLAALPLLIHAEDWPQFRGSNGSGISSSKRLPEHFSHDTNLAWKARVGEGIGSPVIKNGRVYATAMAEGQKAAVTALDAATGRVLWRTEFDTGTLPRITPPNSHASSTPATDGDRVYVYFSTLGLLAFDAATGKEAWRFSMPRPAFLMDWGAASSPIVHDGQVIFCQDDDLAPFIVSVDARTGKERWKTLRKDMLAGYALPVLCTANGRTDLVVAGSGKLKGYDPSSGKEIWTCNTLLRTIMVSPVVHEDVIYIAVQSYGDSTRTLKHALLEWLDTNQDGILAREETPREFHERFDLSDKNKDKVIGPEEIDTAFQSPDNMAAGGNIIQAIRGGGTGDVTKTHVLWNEDHKTPSNLSSPLYYNGRLYLVKSGGMSSCYEARNGRLLWERSRLGNFGDYYASPIAADGRVYIAGKNGFIVVLQDGPELKVLGKNDVGEDIIATPAIADGRLYVRTRENLFCIAESNTNTTMVTTASTVPAADLTGLEKAAPASGQRTWNGYTGSALGQEAWNDAELEALLQQLRKLNYSAVAIPGNLQPFPAIRVDGDTAGRRAFLGQETFANPDVTAITERFRRRAKDLGFQIVTAPPQPGSVLPKAEFSDEKTLHELVTPMCGEGVAERMWLGFQAMAKASEIIAKNDPSLGLPVPDMLTRHLNAQGPTPAWLTEVKTLYTTAMNEMFRANTRAREGSRSLTLYHAKRLEFTFHFLTSIENLYKAHEPGLRTESLVAAQESLYNALNSYADAARDSGDRGAIALLNEHGYRVLVKAAQASP
;
A
#
# COMPACT_ATOMS: atom_id res chain seq x y z
N MET A 1 -49.63 -61.68 -9.79
CA MET A 1 -49.02 -60.41 -10.25
C MET A 1 -49.37 -59.33 -9.24
N ASN A 2 -48.51 -59.07 -8.25
CA ASN A 2 -48.61 -57.89 -7.37
C ASN A 2 -47.22 -57.27 -7.33
N ARG A 3 -47.04 -56.11 -7.97
CA ARG A 3 -45.80 -55.33 -7.94
C ARG A 3 -45.92 -54.27 -6.85
N LEU A 4 -45.06 -54.35 -5.83
CA LEU A 4 -44.74 -53.25 -4.93
C LEU A 4 -43.98 -52.18 -5.71
N ALA A 5 -44.47 -50.94 -5.67
CA ALA A 5 -43.72 -49.77 -6.10
C ALA A 5 -42.88 -49.26 -4.92
N ALA A 6 -41.56 -49.26 -5.06
CA ALA A 6 -40.64 -48.64 -4.12
C ALA A 6 -40.43 -47.17 -4.50
N THR A 7 -40.78 -46.26 -3.61
CA THR A 7 -40.55 -44.83 -3.74
C THR A 7 -39.10 -44.52 -3.37
N LEU A 8 -38.28 -44.13 -4.34
CA LEU A 8 -36.91 -43.64 -4.08
C LEU A 8 -36.98 -42.25 -3.45
N ALA A 9 -36.53 -42.11 -2.20
CA ALA A 9 -36.30 -40.81 -1.58
C ALA A 9 -35.02 -40.20 -2.17
N ALA A 10 -35.14 -39.06 -2.83
CA ALA A 10 -33.99 -38.26 -3.26
C ALA A 10 -33.33 -37.63 -2.03
N LEU A 11 -32.09 -38.03 -1.71
CA LEU A 11 -31.26 -37.28 -0.78
C LEU A 11 -30.93 -35.91 -1.41
N PRO A 12 -31.08 -34.79 -0.70
CA PRO A 12 -30.58 -33.51 -1.19
C PRO A 12 -29.05 -33.59 -1.26
N LEU A 13 -28.49 -33.32 -2.44
CA LEU A 13 -27.07 -33.00 -2.58
C LEU A 13 -26.80 -31.73 -1.76
N LEU A 14 -26.17 -31.88 -0.60
CA LEU A 14 -25.50 -30.77 0.07
C LEU A 14 -24.39 -30.30 -0.88
N ILE A 15 -24.63 -29.21 -1.59
CA ILE A 15 -23.57 -28.47 -2.27
C ILE A 15 -22.68 -27.95 -1.14
N HIS A 16 -21.52 -28.60 -0.93
CA HIS A 16 -20.52 -28.09 -0.01
C HIS A 16 -20.03 -26.74 -0.54
N ALA A 17 -20.08 -25.72 0.31
CA ALA A 17 -19.43 -24.45 0.05
C ALA A 17 -17.92 -24.69 -0.12
N GLU A 18 -17.32 -24.04 -1.11
CA GLU A 18 -15.88 -24.03 -1.29
C GLU A 18 -15.23 -23.17 -0.22
N ASP A 19 -14.14 -23.67 0.38
CA ASP A 19 -13.49 -23.03 1.51
C ASP A 19 -12.18 -22.32 1.10
N TRP A 20 -11.90 -21.20 1.75
CA TRP A 20 -10.64 -20.46 1.73
C TRP A 20 -10.17 -20.23 3.18
N PRO A 21 -9.70 -21.28 3.88
CA PRO A 21 -9.68 -21.31 5.35
C PRO A 21 -8.53 -20.53 6.01
N GLN A 22 -7.54 -20.08 5.25
CA GLN A 22 -6.32 -19.43 5.76
C GLN A 22 -5.73 -18.49 4.71
N PHE A 23 -4.61 -17.81 5.02
CA PHE A 23 -3.93 -16.92 4.07
C PHE A 23 -3.65 -17.64 2.74
N ARG A 24 -4.07 -17.02 1.63
CA ARG A 24 -4.01 -17.59 0.26
C ARG A 24 -4.69 -18.96 0.13
N GLY A 25 -5.70 -19.25 0.93
CA GLY A 25 -6.54 -20.45 0.77
C GLY A 25 -5.84 -21.73 1.22
N SER A 26 -6.28 -22.86 0.69
CA SER A 26 -5.73 -24.17 1.08
C SER A 26 -4.21 -24.21 0.85
N ASN A 27 -3.48 -24.57 1.91
CA ASN A 27 -2.01 -24.64 1.95
C ASN A 27 -1.27 -23.37 1.49
N GLY A 28 -1.93 -22.19 1.52
CA GLY A 28 -1.32 -20.95 1.04
C GLY A 28 -1.10 -20.86 -0.47
N SER A 29 -1.78 -21.69 -1.25
CA SER A 29 -1.54 -21.86 -2.69
C SER A 29 -1.96 -20.66 -3.56
N GLY A 30 -2.96 -19.89 -3.11
CA GLY A 30 -3.63 -18.85 -3.89
C GLY A 30 -4.58 -19.40 -4.94
N ILE A 31 -4.94 -20.69 -4.89
CA ILE A 31 -5.76 -21.35 -5.91
C ILE A 31 -7.13 -21.72 -5.34
N SER A 32 -8.16 -21.54 -6.16
CA SER A 32 -9.50 -22.06 -5.91
C SER A 32 -10.02 -22.84 -7.14
N SER A 33 -10.91 -23.79 -6.88
CA SER A 33 -11.69 -24.53 -7.88
C SER A 33 -12.96 -23.81 -8.33
N SER A 34 -13.28 -22.65 -7.73
CA SER A 34 -14.44 -21.81 -8.03
C SER A 34 -14.57 -21.53 -9.51
N LYS A 35 -15.82 -21.39 -9.95
CA LYS A 35 -16.24 -21.14 -11.33
C LYS A 35 -17.11 -19.91 -11.40
N ARG A 36 -17.23 -19.32 -12.59
CA ARG A 36 -18.08 -18.13 -12.84
C ARG A 36 -17.62 -16.93 -12.01
N LEU A 37 -16.30 -16.72 -11.99
CA LEU A 37 -15.70 -15.58 -11.31
C LEU A 37 -15.71 -14.36 -12.24
N PRO A 38 -15.96 -13.16 -11.69
CA PRO A 38 -16.18 -11.96 -12.49
C PRO A 38 -14.89 -11.48 -13.16
N GLU A 39 -14.94 -11.27 -14.48
CA GLU A 39 -13.86 -10.63 -15.24
C GLU A 39 -13.89 -9.10 -15.14
N HIS A 40 -15.11 -8.55 -15.15
CA HIS A 40 -15.37 -7.12 -15.12
C HIS A 40 -16.20 -6.77 -13.90
N PHE A 41 -15.70 -5.85 -13.08
CA PHE A 41 -16.35 -5.41 -11.85
C PHE A 41 -15.78 -4.06 -11.40
N SER A 42 -16.43 -3.46 -10.41
CA SER A 42 -15.96 -2.24 -9.77
C SER A 42 -16.49 -2.18 -8.34
N HIS A 43 -16.24 -1.07 -7.66
CA HIS A 43 -16.83 -0.72 -6.38
C HIS A 43 -18.38 -0.66 -6.37
N ASP A 44 -19.04 -0.68 -7.52
CA ASP A 44 -20.50 -0.63 -7.68
C ASP A 44 -21.06 -1.65 -8.71
N THR A 45 -20.24 -2.18 -9.62
CA THR A 45 -20.64 -3.17 -10.63
C THR A 45 -20.22 -4.57 -10.21
N ASN A 46 -21.12 -5.55 -10.35
CA ASN A 46 -20.91 -6.93 -9.87
C ASN A 46 -20.57 -7.01 -8.36
N LEU A 47 -20.96 -5.98 -7.60
CA LEU A 47 -20.87 -5.94 -6.15
C LEU A 47 -22.06 -6.70 -5.54
N ALA A 48 -21.79 -7.85 -4.92
CA ALA A 48 -22.81 -8.59 -4.18
C ALA A 48 -23.14 -7.90 -2.84
N TRP A 49 -22.10 -7.47 -2.11
CA TRP A 49 -22.24 -6.67 -0.89
C TRP A 49 -20.91 -6.00 -0.50
N LYS A 50 -21.00 -4.97 0.34
CA LYS A 50 -19.87 -4.30 1.00
C LYS A 50 -20.17 -4.17 2.49
N ALA A 51 -19.20 -4.49 3.34
CA ALA A 51 -19.32 -4.36 4.79
C ALA A 51 -18.10 -3.62 5.38
N ARG A 52 -18.34 -2.68 6.28
CA ARG A 52 -17.26 -2.05 7.06
C ARG A 52 -16.83 -2.97 8.19
N VAL A 53 -15.54 -3.28 8.27
CA VAL A 53 -14.98 -4.19 9.29
C VAL A 53 -13.94 -3.52 10.19
N GLY A 54 -13.49 -2.30 9.85
CA GLY A 54 -12.53 -1.49 10.60
C GLY A 54 -11.15 -1.47 9.97
N GLU A 55 -10.20 -0.75 10.57
CA GLU A 55 -8.84 -0.58 10.03
C GLU A 55 -8.09 -1.92 10.07
N GLY A 56 -7.49 -2.36 8.97
CA GLY A 56 -6.70 -3.59 8.96
C GLY A 56 -6.34 -4.05 7.57
N ILE A 57 -5.37 -4.96 7.47
CA ILE A 57 -4.87 -5.47 6.19
C ILE A 57 -4.72 -6.99 6.14
N GLY A 58 -5.17 -7.72 7.17
CA GLY A 58 -5.28 -9.17 7.14
C GLY A 58 -6.29 -9.63 6.10
N SER A 59 -5.96 -10.67 5.33
CA SER A 59 -6.82 -11.18 4.26
C SER A 59 -8.10 -11.81 4.84
N PRO A 60 -9.23 -11.79 4.10
CA PRO A 60 -10.42 -12.49 4.55
C PRO A 60 -10.22 -14.00 4.39
N VAL A 61 -10.82 -14.78 5.29
CA VAL A 61 -10.89 -16.25 5.16
C VAL A 61 -12.34 -16.71 5.19
N ILE A 62 -12.64 -17.73 4.41
CA ILE A 62 -14.01 -18.21 4.18
C ILE A 62 -14.05 -19.69 4.52
N LYS A 63 -15.01 -20.08 5.35
CA LYS A 63 -15.30 -21.49 5.61
C LYS A 63 -16.74 -21.70 6.03
N ASN A 64 -17.40 -22.74 5.51
CA ASN A 64 -18.77 -23.08 5.89
C ASN A 64 -19.75 -21.88 5.79
N GLY A 65 -19.65 -21.10 4.70
CA GLY A 65 -20.50 -19.93 4.46
C GLY A 65 -20.27 -18.73 5.37
N ARG A 66 -19.17 -18.69 6.13
CA ARG A 66 -18.78 -17.55 6.98
C ARG A 66 -17.49 -16.93 6.49
N VAL A 67 -17.40 -15.61 6.53
CA VAL A 67 -16.20 -14.83 6.26
C VAL A 67 -15.67 -14.27 7.56
N TYR A 68 -14.36 -14.38 7.80
CA TYR A 68 -13.70 -13.82 8.98
C TYR A 68 -12.67 -12.78 8.58
N ALA A 69 -12.64 -11.68 9.34
CA ALA A 69 -11.69 -10.58 9.16
C ALA A 69 -11.20 -10.05 10.50
N THR A 70 -9.94 -9.62 10.52
CA THR A 70 -9.31 -8.91 11.64
C THR A 70 -9.28 -7.41 11.38
N ALA A 71 -9.39 -6.62 12.44
CA ALA A 71 -9.29 -5.16 12.39
C ALA A 71 -8.81 -4.57 13.72
N MET A 72 -8.33 -3.34 13.67
CA MET A 72 -8.24 -2.44 14.81
C MET A 72 -9.57 -1.69 14.96
N ALA A 73 -9.97 -1.51 16.22
CA ALA A 73 -11.12 -0.74 16.66
C ALA A 73 -10.64 0.44 17.52
N GLU A 74 -11.56 1.33 17.88
CA GLU A 74 -11.25 2.52 18.67
C GLU A 74 -10.64 2.16 20.04
N GLY A 75 -9.76 3.04 20.54
CA GLY A 75 -9.18 2.89 21.87
C GLY A 75 -8.13 1.77 21.99
N GLN A 76 -7.35 1.49 20.94
CA GLN A 76 -6.36 0.39 20.92
C GLN A 76 -6.98 -0.98 21.20
N LYS A 77 -8.12 -1.23 20.56
CA LYS A 77 -8.77 -2.54 20.58
C LYS A 77 -8.51 -3.27 19.27
N ALA A 78 -8.34 -4.57 19.35
CA ALA A 78 -8.41 -5.46 18.21
C ALA A 78 -9.82 -6.03 18.10
N ALA A 79 -10.22 -6.38 16.88
CA ALA A 79 -11.51 -6.94 16.58
C ALA A 79 -11.37 -8.15 15.66
N VAL A 80 -12.19 -9.16 15.91
CA VAL A 80 -12.46 -10.27 14.98
C VAL A 80 -13.94 -10.20 14.63
N THR A 81 -14.23 -10.20 13.34
CA THR A 81 -15.60 -10.12 12.81
C THR A 81 -15.90 -11.35 11.97
N ALA A 82 -17.05 -11.98 12.22
CA ALA A 82 -17.62 -12.97 11.32
C ALA A 82 -18.81 -12.38 10.56
N LEU A 83 -18.86 -12.62 9.26
CA LEU A 83 -19.93 -12.20 8.38
C LEU A 83 -20.51 -13.42 7.67
N ASP A 84 -21.80 -13.37 7.35
CA ASP A 84 -22.43 -14.31 6.44
C ASP A 84 -21.88 -14.08 5.02
N ALA A 85 -21.33 -15.12 4.39
CA ALA A 85 -20.65 -14.98 3.11
C ALA A 85 -21.59 -14.60 1.95
N ALA A 86 -22.87 -14.97 2.04
CA ALA A 86 -23.85 -14.67 1.00
C ALA A 86 -24.35 -13.22 1.07
N THR A 87 -24.50 -12.68 2.29
CA THR A 87 -25.20 -11.40 2.51
C THR A 87 -24.32 -10.28 3.04
N GLY A 88 -23.12 -10.58 3.54
CA GLY A 88 -22.25 -9.60 4.20
C GLY A 88 -22.76 -9.15 5.56
N ARG A 89 -23.84 -9.76 6.09
CA ARG A 89 -24.37 -9.43 7.41
C ARG A 89 -23.39 -9.90 8.48
N VAL A 90 -23.05 -9.00 9.40
CA VAL A 90 -22.28 -9.35 10.60
C VAL A 90 -23.05 -10.38 11.43
N LEU A 91 -22.44 -11.53 11.67
CA LEU A 91 -22.97 -12.58 12.52
C LEU A 91 -22.58 -12.33 13.98
N TRP A 92 -21.30 -12.00 14.19
CA TRP A 92 -20.76 -11.57 15.47
C TRP A 92 -19.51 -10.73 15.26
N ARG A 93 -19.20 -9.91 16.26
CA ARG A 93 -17.97 -9.13 16.35
C ARG A 93 -17.49 -9.15 17.79
N THR A 94 -16.24 -9.52 17.99
CA THR A 94 -15.61 -9.58 19.30
C THR A 94 -14.45 -8.60 19.32
N GLU A 95 -14.49 -7.65 20.25
CA GLU A 95 -13.44 -6.65 20.45
C GLU A 95 -12.74 -6.90 21.79
N PHE A 96 -11.43 -6.65 21.83
CA PHE A 96 -10.60 -6.87 23.01
C PHE A 96 -9.40 -5.92 23.00
N ASP A 97 -8.96 -5.50 24.19
CA ASP A 97 -7.84 -4.58 24.33
C ASP A 97 -6.53 -5.22 23.88
N THR A 98 -5.75 -4.50 23.08
CA THR A 98 -4.43 -4.96 22.65
C THR A 98 -3.34 -4.67 23.68
N GLY A 99 -3.61 -3.80 24.65
CA GLY A 99 -2.56 -3.14 25.43
C GLY A 99 -1.71 -2.22 24.56
N THR A 100 -0.53 -1.83 25.06
CA THR A 100 0.36 -0.88 24.39
C THR A 100 0.91 -1.42 23.08
N LEU A 101 0.47 -0.85 21.97
CA LEU A 101 0.91 -1.23 20.63
C LEU A 101 2.38 -0.84 20.35
N PRO A 102 3.16 -1.65 19.61
CA PRO A 102 4.48 -1.26 19.15
C PRO A 102 4.40 -0.16 18.10
N ARG A 103 5.51 0.56 17.91
CA ARG A 103 5.69 1.36 16.70
C ARG A 103 5.74 0.43 15.49
N ILE A 104 5.05 0.82 14.42
CA ILE A 104 5.12 0.17 13.11
C ILE A 104 5.13 1.21 11.99
N THR A 105 5.65 0.85 10.83
CA THR A 105 5.78 1.72 9.66
C THR A 105 4.68 1.42 8.63
N PRO A 106 4.03 2.44 8.05
CA PRO A 106 3.11 2.25 6.93
C PRO A 106 3.77 1.52 5.74
N PRO A 107 2.99 0.74 4.95
CA PRO A 107 1.53 0.67 4.97
C PRO A 107 0.95 -0.38 5.93
N ASN A 108 1.75 -0.94 6.86
CA ASN A 108 1.32 -2.00 7.75
C ASN A 108 0.22 -1.55 8.73
N SER A 109 -0.41 -2.52 9.40
CA SER A 109 -1.41 -2.36 10.46
C SER A 109 -1.13 -3.35 11.60
N HIS A 110 -1.64 -3.06 12.79
CA HIS A 110 -1.62 -4.02 13.91
C HIS A 110 -2.60 -5.18 13.71
N ALA A 111 -3.52 -5.07 12.75
CA ALA A 111 -4.41 -6.14 12.28
C ALA A 111 -4.01 -6.64 10.88
N SER A 112 -2.73 -6.98 10.71
CA SER A 112 -2.14 -7.44 9.45
C SER A 112 -2.11 -8.96 9.27
N SER A 113 -2.06 -9.71 10.37
CA SER A 113 -2.08 -11.16 10.33
C SER A 113 -3.45 -11.67 9.88
N THR A 114 -3.45 -12.54 8.88
CA THR A 114 -4.64 -13.16 8.33
C THR A 114 -5.14 -14.25 9.29
N PRO A 115 -6.44 -14.30 9.64
CA PRO A 115 -6.99 -15.40 10.41
C PRO A 115 -6.83 -16.77 9.73
N ALA A 116 -7.01 -17.85 10.48
CA ALA A 116 -7.20 -19.19 9.95
C ALA A 116 -8.41 -19.87 10.61
N THR A 117 -9.03 -20.86 9.97
CA THR A 117 -10.20 -21.55 10.54
C THR A 117 -10.29 -23.03 10.13
N ASP A 118 -10.65 -23.88 11.08
CA ASP A 118 -11.04 -25.28 10.81
C ASP A 118 -12.54 -25.45 10.55
N GLY A 119 -13.34 -24.39 10.72
CA GLY A 119 -14.79 -24.38 10.61
C GLY A 119 -15.53 -24.44 11.95
N ASP A 120 -14.87 -24.94 13.00
CA ASP A 120 -15.38 -24.94 14.38
C ASP A 120 -14.86 -23.73 15.16
N ARG A 121 -13.65 -23.27 14.83
CA ARG A 121 -12.98 -22.13 15.45
C ARG A 121 -12.29 -21.24 14.42
N VAL A 122 -12.02 -20.02 14.85
CA VAL A 122 -11.22 -19.02 14.14
C VAL A 122 -9.99 -18.71 14.98
N TYR A 123 -8.82 -18.77 14.36
CA TYR A 123 -7.52 -18.57 14.97
C TYR A 123 -6.92 -17.27 14.46
N VAL A 124 -6.48 -16.42 15.37
CA VAL A 124 -5.88 -15.12 15.04
C VAL A 124 -4.60 -14.90 15.81
N TYR A 125 -3.75 -14.03 15.27
CA TYR A 125 -2.54 -13.56 15.93
C TYR A 125 -2.56 -12.04 16.03
N PHE A 126 -2.18 -11.52 17.20
CA PHE A 126 -1.87 -10.11 17.42
C PHE A 126 -0.56 -10.02 18.20
N SER A 127 0.35 -9.13 17.78
CA SER A 127 1.73 -9.08 18.31
C SER A 127 1.83 -8.84 19.82
N THR A 128 0.83 -8.19 20.41
CA THR A 128 0.77 -7.93 21.85
C THR A 128 0.05 -9.03 22.65
N LEU A 129 -0.68 -9.93 21.99
CA LEU A 129 -1.55 -10.91 22.64
C LEU A 129 -1.17 -12.37 22.39
N GLY A 130 -0.39 -12.64 21.33
CA GLY A 130 -0.07 -14.01 20.89
C GLY A 130 -1.18 -14.60 20.02
N LEU A 131 -1.39 -15.91 20.13
CA LEU A 131 -2.43 -16.64 19.40
C LEU A 131 -3.74 -16.68 20.21
N LEU A 132 -4.86 -16.47 19.55
CA LEU A 132 -6.19 -16.58 20.14
C LEU A 132 -7.07 -17.49 19.28
N ALA A 133 -8.01 -18.18 19.93
CA ALA A 133 -9.08 -18.89 19.24
C ALA A 133 -10.45 -18.41 19.69
N PHE A 134 -11.35 -18.32 18.72
CA PHE A 134 -12.76 -17.96 18.93
C PHE A 134 -13.64 -19.07 18.39
N ASP A 135 -14.73 -19.36 19.08
CA ASP A 135 -15.78 -20.24 18.57
C ASP A 135 -16.38 -19.64 17.28
N ALA A 136 -16.37 -20.40 16.19
CA ALA A 136 -16.77 -19.91 14.87
C ALA A 136 -18.24 -19.46 14.80
N ALA A 137 -19.11 -20.08 15.60
CA ALA A 137 -20.54 -19.79 15.58
C ALA A 137 -20.90 -18.57 16.45
N THR A 138 -20.23 -18.40 17.59
CA THR A 138 -20.64 -17.43 18.63
C THR A 138 -19.67 -16.26 18.80
N GLY A 139 -18.43 -16.36 18.33
CA GLY A 139 -17.39 -15.35 18.54
C GLY A 139 -16.82 -15.33 19.96
N LYS A 140 -17.18 -16.29 20.81
CA LYS A 140 -16.66 -16.39 22.18
C LYS A 140 -15.19 -16.84 22.16
N GLU A 141 -14.33 -16.15 22.90
CA GLU A 141 -12.94 -16.58 23.09
C GLU A 141 -12.91 -17.98 23.74
N ALA A 142 -12.25 -18.93 23.08
CA ALA A 142 -12.10 -20.31 23.51
C ALA A 142 -10.80 -20.50 24.31
N TRP A 143 -9.70 -19.93 23.81
CA TRP A 143 -8.39 -19.97 24.47
C TRP A 143 -7.46 -18.87 23.92
N ARG A 144 -6.40 -18.60 24.68
CA ARG A 144 -5.28 -17.72 24.30
C ARG A 144 -3.96 -18.40 24.64
N PHE A 145 -3.00 -18.30 23.73
CA PHE A 145 -1.63 -18.77 23.90
C PHE A 145 -0.67 -17.58 23.81
N SER A 146 -0.11 -17.20 24.96
CA SER A 146 0.82 -16.09 25.08
C SER A 146 2.16 -16.43 24.41
N MET A 147 2.70 -15.47 23.67
CA MET A 147 3.99 -15.60 23.00
C MET A 147 4.87 -14.38 23.29
N PRO A 148 6.20 -14.50 23.20
CA PRO A 148 7.09 -13.35 23.25
C PRO A 148 6.69 -12.32 22.19
N ARG A 149 6.54 -11.07 22.61
CA ARG A 149 6.28 -9.96 21.69
C ARG A 149 7.48 -9.80 20.74
N PRO A 150 7.27 -9.74 19.42
CA PRO A 150 8.36 -9.49 18.47
C PRO A 150 9.01 -8.13 18.72
N ALA A 151 10.31 -8.02 18.43
CA ALA A 151 11.07 -6.80 18.62
C ALA A 151 10.77 -5.75 17.54
N PHE A 152 10.56 -6.20 16.29
CA PHE A 152 10.42 -5.34 15.11
C PHE A 152 11.53 -4.28 15.02
N LEU A 153 12.80 -4.68 14.97
CA LEU A 153 13.95 -3.75 14.91
C LEU A 153 13.85 -2.72 13.78
N MET A 154 13.15 -3.05 12.70
CA MET A 154 12.93 -2.17 11.55
C MET A 154 11.53 -1.54 11.51
N ASP A 155 10.77 -1.64 12.61
CA ASP A 155 9.39 -1.19 12.73
C ASP A 155 8.45 -1.71 11.63
N TRP A 156 8.78 -2.81 10.95
CA TRP A 156 7.93 -3.30 9.86
C TRP A 156 6.60 -3.85 10.36
N GLY A 157 6.51 -4.26 11.63
CA GLY A 157 5.30 -4.83 12.24
C GLY A 157 5.07 -6.30 11.91
N ALA A 158 3.93 -6.84 12.37
CA ALA A 158 3.55 -8.23 12.13
C ALA A 158 3.11 -8.44 10.67
N ALA A 159 3.29 -9.65 10.13
CA ALA A 159 2.64 -10.09 8.89
C ALA A 159 2.45 -11.62 8.79
N SER A 160 3.20 -12.41 9.57
CA SER A 160 3.02 -13.86 9.66
C SER A 160 1.60 -14.22 10.10
N SER A 161 1.06 -15.31 9.57
CA SER A 161 -0.32 -15.76 9.81
C SER A 161 -0.34 -17.21 10.31
N PRO A 162 -1.29 -17.61 11.18
CA PRO A 162 -1.45 -19.00 11.58
C PRO A 162 -1.90 -19.87 10.41
N ILE A 163 -1.56 -21.16 10.45
CA ILE A 163 -2.13 -22.21 9.60
C ILE A 163 -2.80 -23.28 10.46
N VAL A 164 -3.72 -24.04 9.86
CA VAL A 164 -4.37 -25.17 10.54
C VAL A 164 -4.06 -26.46 9.81
N HIS A 165 -3.60 -27.47 10.55
CA HIS A 165 -3.30 -28.80 10.02
C HIS A 165 -3.48 -29.86 11.11
N ASP A 166 -4.21 -30.94 10.79
CA ASP A 166 -4.38 -32.13 11.65
C ASP A 166 -4.72 -31.83 13.12
N GLY A 167 -5.68 -30.91 13.32
CA GLY A 167 -6.14 -30.50 14.65
C GLY A 167 -5.12 -29.65 15.42
N GLN A 168 -4.19 -29.01 14.72
CA GLN A 168 -3.17 -28.13 15.29
C GLN A 168 -3.20 -26.76 14.62
N VAL A 169 -2.85 -25.73 15.39
CA VAL A 169 -2.57 -24.39 14.88
C VAL A 169 -1.06 -24.18 14.93
N ILE A 170 -0.47 -23.91 13.77
CA ILE A 170 0.97 -23.72 13.64
C ILE A 170 1.25 -22.26 13.30
N PHE A 171 2.22 -21.66 13.99
CA PHE A 171 2.62 -20.27 13.77
C PHE A 171 4.14 -20.14 13.77
N CYS A 172 4.67 -19.41 12.80
CA CYS A 172 6.09 -19.09 12.70
C CYS A 172 6.32 -17.62 13.05
N GLN A 173 7.10 -17.38 14.10
CA GLN A 173 7.60 -16.07 14.47
C GLN A 173 9.09 -16.05 14.14
N ASP A 174 9.43 -15.62 12.92
CA ASP A 174 10.80 -15.30 12.57
C ASP A 174 11.02 -13.81 12.91
N ASP A 175 11.82 -13.55 13.95
CA ASP A 175 12.11 -12.26 14.54
C ASP A 175 13.61 -12.16 14.80
N ASP A 176 14.17 -10.95 14.86
CA ASP A 176 15.61 -10.76 14.99
C ASP A 176 16.15 -11.22 16.36
N LEU A 177 15.31 -11.17 17.40
CA LEU A 177 15.72 -11.50 18.77
C LEU A 177 15.23 -12.89 19.21
N ALA A 178 14.00 -13.27 18.86
CA ALA A 178 13.41 -14.53 19.33
C ALA A 178 12.70 -15.34 18.23
N PRO A 179 13.43 -15.89 17.24
CA PRO A 179 12.85 -16.67 16.16
C PRO A 179 12.46 -18.09 16.60
N PHE A 180 11.21 -18.50 16.36
CA PHE A 180 10.72 -19.85 16.63
C PHE A 180 9.51 -20.23 15.77
N ILE A 181 9.24 -21.53 15.70
CA ILE A 181 7.97 -22.07 15.23
C ILE A 181 7.29 -22.84 16.36
N VAL A 182 5.98 -22.68 16.48
CA VAL A 182 5.18 -23.32 17.54
C VAL A 182 3.97 -24.01 16.94
N SER A 183 3.58 -25.12 17.55
CA SER A 183 2.28 -25.75 17.34
C SER A 183 1.52 -25.81 18.65
N VAL A 184 0.24 -25.46 18.59
CA VAL A 184 -0.72 -25.62 19.69
C VAL A 184 -1.89 -26.48 19.24
N ASP A 185 -2.46 -27.22 20.18
CA ASP A 185 -3.69 -27.98 19.96
C ASP A 185 -4.85 -27.05 19.60
N ALA A 186 -5.49 -27.27 18.44
CA ALA A 186 -6.47 -26.36 17.87
C ALA A 186 -7.72 -26.19 18.76
N ARG A 187 -8.03 -27.20 19.59
CA ARG A 187 -9.19 -27.19 20.49
C ARG A 187 -8.89 -26.53 21.83
N THR A 188 -7.69 -26.74 22.38
CA THR A 188 -7.36 -26.39 23.77
C THR A 188 -6.32 -25.27 23.91
N GLY A 189 -5.60 -24.92 22.85
CA GLY A 189 -4.51 -23.93 22.89
C GLY A 189 -3.26 -24.39 23.62
N LYS A 190 -3.20 -25.67 24.05
CA LYS A 190 -2.02 -26.22 24.71
C LYS A 190 -0.89 -26.41 23.72
N GLU A 191 0.32 -25.98 24.07
CA GLU A 191 1.53 -26.24 23.29
C GLU A 191 1.69 -27.74 23.05
N ARG A 192 1.87 -28.13 21.79
CA ARG A 192 2.23 -29.49 21.38
C ARG A 192 3.74 -29.60 21.24
N TRP A 193 4.35 -28.63 20.57
CA TRP A 193 5.78 -28.52 20.40
C TRP A 193 6.18 -27.08 20.07
N LYS A 194 7.43 -26.74 20.34
CA LYS A 194 8.07 -25.49 19.96
C LYS A 194 9.51 -25.75 19.55
N THR A 195 9.89 -25.21 18.40
CA THR A 195 11.25 -25.35 17.85
C THR A 195 11.85 -23.98 17.63
N LEU A 196 13.00 -23.73 18.27
CA LEU A 196 13.77 -22.51 18.07
C LEU A 196 14.37 -22.48 16.66
N ARG A 197 14.33 -21.31 16.02
CA ARG A 197 14.85 -21.07 14.67
C ARG A 197 16.06 -20.14 14.75
N LYS A 198 17.06 -20.53 15.57
CA LYS A 198 18.18 -19.67 16.03
C LYS A 198 19.01 -19.02 14.91
N ASP A 199 18.99 -19.59 13.72
CA ASP A 199 19.70 -19.09 12.55
C ASP A 199 18.87 -18.14 11.66
N MET A 200 17.60 -17.89 12.01
CA MET A 200 16.69 -17.03 11.25
C MET A 200 16.70 -15.59 11.80
N LEU A 201 16.36 -14.64 10.92
CA LEU A 201 16.13 -13.23 11.23
C LEU A 201 14.66 -12.88 10.97
N ALA A 202 14.30 -11.60 11.10
CA ALA A 202 12.96 -11.14 10.76
C ALA A 202 12.48 -11.68 9.40
N GLY A 203 11.36 -12.41 9.44
CA GLY A 203 10.79 -13.10 8.29
C GLY A 203 9.26 -13.22 8.38
N TYR A 204 8.61 -13.28 7.23
CA TYR A 204 7.14 -13.19 7.13
C TYR A 204 6.50 -14.31 6.31
N ALA A 205 7.26 -15.35 5.99
CA ALA A 205 6.77 -16.47 5.20
C ALA A 205 5.70 -17.28 5.95
N LEU A 206 4.61 -17.60 5.27
CA LEU A 206 3.62 -18.57 5.73
C LEU A 206 4.24 -19.98 5.68
N PRO A 207 4.10 -20.79 6.75
CA PRO A 207 4.39 -22.21 6.67
C PRO A 207 3.46 -22.93 5.67
N VAL A 208 4.01 -23.85 4.89
CA VAL A 208 3.25 -24.67 3.92
C VAL A 208 3.57 -26.15 4.11
N LEU A 209 2.68 -27.03 3.68
CA LEU A 209 2.87 -28.47 3.73
C LEU A 209 3.33 -28.96 2.35
N CYS A 210 4.32 -29.87 2.34
CA CYS A 210 4.79 -30.55 1.14
C CYS A 210 4.79 -32.06 1.38
N THR A 211 4.05 -32.80 0.57
CA THR A 211 4.01 -34.26 0.64
C THR A 211 4.85 -34.85 -0.49
N ALA A 212 5.90 -35.56 -0.12
CA ALA A 212 6.83 -36.20 -1.05
C ALA A 212 7.19 -37.59 -0.53
N ASN A 213 7.24 -38.59 -1.41
CA ASN A 213 7.55 -39.97 -1.05
C ASN A 213 6.68 -40.53 0.10
N GLY A 214 5.41 -40.11 0.19
CA GLY A 214 4.48 -40.52 1.25
C GLY A 214 4.70 -39.87 2.63
N ARG A 215 5.65 -38.93 2.76
CA ARG A 215 5.89 -38.14 3.97
C ARG A 215 5.45 -36.71 3.76
N THR A 216 4.76 -36.13 4.74
CA THR A 216 4.39 -34.71 4.76
C THR A 216 5.35 -33.93 5.63
N ASP A 217 5.98 -32.92 5.06
CA ASP A 217 6.88 -32.00 5.75
C ASP A 217 6.21 -30.62 5.86
N LEU A 218 6.36 -29.98 7.01
CA LEU A 218 6.06 -28.57 7.21
C LEU A 218 7.26 -27.75 6.74
N VAL A 219 7.07 -26.94 5.71
CA VAL A 219 8.11 -26.18 5.03
C VAL A 219 7.99 -24.70 5.37
N VAL A 220 9.11 -24.10 5.79
CA VAL A 220 9.18 -22.65 6.09
C VAL A 220 10.41 -22.06 5.44
N ALA A 221 10.19 -21.00 4.65
CA ALA A 221 11.26 -20.18 4.10
C ALA A 221 11.72 -19.18 5.16
N GLY A 222 13.03 -19.11 5.41
CA GLY A 222 13.62 -18.12 6.30
C GLY A 222 14.98 -17.66 5.77
N SER A 223 15.64 -16.79 6.53
CA SER A 223 16.92 -16.20 6.12
C SER A 223 17.90 -17.28 5.67
N GLY A 224 18.35 -17.21 4.42
CA GLY A 224 19.33 -18.13 3.84
C GLY A 224 18.88 -19.56 3.56
N LYS A 225 17.80 -20.04 4.21
CA LYS A 225 17.44 -21.45 4.21
C LYS A 225 15.94 -21.68 4.06
N LEU A 226 15.59 -22.63 3.20
CA LEU A 226 14.30 -23.31 3.26
C LEU A 226 14.44 -24.50 4.21
N LYS A 227 13.54 -24.63 5.20
CA LYS A 227 13.60 -25.69 6.20
C LYS A 227 12.35 -26.55 6.18
N GLY A 228 12.53 -27.87 6.25
CA GLY A 228 11.46 -28.84 6.41
C GLY A 228 11.44 -29.43 7.81
N TYR A 229 10.25 -29.53 8.40
CA TYR A 229 10.00 -30.05 9.74
C TYR A 229 8.98 -31.18 9.70
N ASP A 230 9.05 -32.08 10.67
CA ASP A 230 7.97 -33.00 10.98
C ASP A 230 6.80 -32.19 11.59
N PRO A 231 5.61 -32.15 10.95
CA PRO A 231 4.47 -31.38 11.48
C PRO A 231 3.97 -31.86 12.84
N SER A 232 4.21 -33.13 13.19
CA SER A 232 3.72 -33.74 14.43
C SER A 232 4.60 -33.44 15.64
N SER A 233 5.91 -33.26 15.42
CA SER A 233 6.90 -33.11 16.49
C SER A 233 7.68 -31.78 16.45
N GLY A 234 7.60 -31.03 15.35
CA GLY A 234 8.37 -29.82 15.13
C GLY A 234 9.87 -30.07 14.87
N LYS A 235 10.29 -31.33 14.73
CA LYS A 235 11.69 -31.69 14.51
C LYS A 235 12.13 -31.28 13.11
N GLU A 236 13.25 -30.58 13.00
CA GLU A 236 13.88 -30.27 11.70
C GLU A 236 14.34 -31.58 11.02
N ILE A 237 13.95 -31.76 9.75
CA ILE A 237 14.26 -32.94 8.94
C ILE A 237 15.33 -32.61 7.89
N TRP A 238 15.20 -31.46 7.23
CA TRP A 238 16.09 -31.07 6.14
C TRP A 238 16.20 -29.55 5.98
N THR A 239 17.28 -29.12 5.34
CA THR A 239 17.54 -27.72 4.97
C THR A 239 17.99 -27.62 3.51
N CYS A 240 17.55 -26.56 2.83
CA CYS A 240 18.05 -26.15 1.52
C CYS A 240 18.62 -24.73 1.64
N ASN A 241 19.94 -24.60 1.56
CA ASN A 241 20.70 -23.40 1.94
C ASN A 241 20.90 -22.47 0.73
N THR A 242 19.80 -22.15 0.04
CA THR A 242 19.81 -21.39 -1.23
C THR A 242 19.06 -20.07 -1.17
N LEU A 243 18.43 -19.73 -0.04
CA LEU A 243 17.60 -18.54 0.06
C LEU A 243 18.44 -17.30 0.37
N LEU A 244 17.79 -16.14 0.31
CA LEU A 244 18.39 -14.84 0.54
C LEU A 244 18.14 -14.38 1.98
N ARG A 245 18.73 -13.25 2.37
CA ARG A 245 18.68 -12.75 3.74
C ARG A 245 17.25 -12.46 4.26
N THR A 246 16.51 -11.58 3.61
CA THR A 246 15.17 -11.16 4.06
C THR A 246 14.10 -11.92 3.29
N ILE A 247 13.24 -12.64 4.01
CA ILE A 247 12.15 -13.43 3.42
C ILE A 247 10.81 -12.84 3.84
N MET A 248 10.11 -12.19 2.91
CA MET A 248 8.75 -11.67 3.14
C MET A 248 7.68 -12.36 2.29
N VAL A 249 8.10 -13.31 1.45
CA VAL A 249 7.23 -14.09 0.56
C VAL A 249 7.04 -15.51 1.10
N SER A 250 5.92 -16.12 0.76
CA SER A 250 5.61 -17.51 1.11
C SER A 250 5.87 -18.44 -0.08
N PRO A 251 6.45 -19.64 0.14
CA PRO A 251 6.53 -20.65 -0.90
C PRO A 251 5.14 -21.13 -1.35
N VAL A 252 5.06 -21.69 -2.56
CA VAL A 252 3.87 -22.40 -3.05
C VAL A 252 4.25 -23.83 -3.40
N VAL A 253 3.41 -24.78 -3.02
CA VAL A 253 3.65 -26.21 -3.25
C VAL A 253 2.67 -26.74 -4.30
N HIS A 254 3.19 -27.50 -5.25
CA HIS A 254 2.39 -28.35 -6.13
C HIS A 254 3.01 -29.73 -6.18
N GLU A 255 2.21 -30.76 -5.84
CA GLU A 255 2.68 -32.13 -5.66
C GLU A 255 3.87 -32.19 -4.68
N ASP A 256 5.02 -32.70 -5.13
CA ASP A 256 6.25 -32.82 -4.36
C ASP A 256 7.24 -31.68 -4.60
N VAL A 257 6.83 -30.60 -5.29
CA VAL A 257 7.70 -29.48 -5.66
C VAL A 257 7.30 -28.20 -4.95
N ILE A 258 8.30 -27.54 -4.37
CA ILE A 258 8.18 -26.26 -3.67
C ILE A 258 8.76 -25.17 -4.58
N TYR A 259 7.96 -24.16 -4.86
CA TYR A 259 8.35 -23.00 -5.65
C TYR A 259 8.45 -21.76 -4.78
N ILE A 260 9.50 -20.97 -5.00
CA ILE A 260 9.72 -19.72 -4.27
C ILE A 260 10.38 -18.67 -5.17
N ALA A 261 10.02 -17.41 -5.00
CA ALA A 261 10.59 -16.30 -5.75
C ALA A 261 10.85 -15.14 -4.78
N VAL A 262 12.13 -14.79 -4.58
CA VAL A 262 12.56 -13.85 -3.54
C VAL A 262 13.39 -12.74 -4.16
N GLN A 263 13.08 -11.50 -3.82
CA GLN A 263 14.02 -10.38 -3.88
C GLN A 263 14.39 -9.97 -2.46
N SER A 264 15.68 -9.77 -2.21
CA SER A 264 16.21 -9.29 -0.93
C SER A 264 17.30 -8.26 -1.21
N TYR A 265 17.28 -7.12 -0.51
CA TYR A 265 18.28 -6.07 -0.75
C TYR A 265 19.60 -6.32 0.00
N GLY A 266 19.62 -7.22 0.99
CA GLY A 266 20.76 -7.43 1.90
C GLY A 266 21.03 -6.21 2.79
N ASP A 267 21.73 -6.37 3.92
CA ASP A 267 22.03 -5.26 4.85
C ASP A 267 23.52 -5.07 5.13
N SER A 268 24.42 -5.42 4.20
CA SER A 268 25.87 -5.34 4.45
C SER A 268 26.40 -3.92 4.76
N THR A 269 25.59 -2.86 4.61
CA THR A 269 26.07 -1.48 4.78
C THR A 269 25.11 -0.47 5.42
N ARG A 270 23.87 -0.80 5.84
CA ARG A 270 22.92 0.32 6.10
C ARG A 270 21.86 0.26 7.20
N THR A 271 21.47 -0.88 7.76
CA THR A 271 20.17 -0.93 8.47
C THR A 271 20.20 -1.63 9.81
N LEU A 272 20.57 -2.90 9.88
CA LEU A 272 20.42 -3.65 11.14
C LEU A 272 21.39 -3.16 12.23
N LYS A 273 22.71 -3.11 11.95
CA LYS A 273 23.75 -2.66 12.90
C LYS A 273 23.48 -1.26 13.45
N HIS A 274 23.07 -0.33 12.59
CA HIS A 274 22.81 1.05 12.99
C HIS A 274 21.48 1.21 13.75
N ALA A 275 20.40 0.56 13.31
CA ALA A 275 19.13 0.57 14.04
C ALA A 275 19.25 -0.10 15.42
N LEU A 276 20.09 -1.14 15.53
CA LEU A 276 20.37 -1.84 16.78
C LEU A 276 21.19 -1.00 17.76
N LEU A 277 22.23 -0.32 17.30
CA LEU A 277 22.99 0.63 18.13
C LEU A 277 22.14 1.85 18.50
N GLU A 278 21.27 2.32 17.61
CA GLU A 278 20.38 3.44 17.93
C GLU A 278 19.30 3.05 18.96
N TRP A 279 18.87 1.79 19.00
CA TRP A 279 17.76 1.34 19.84
C TRP A 279 18.17 0.67 21.15
N LEU A 280 19.20 -0.18 21.11
CA LEU A 280 19.63 -0.98 22.27
C LEU A 280 20.83 -0.39 23.00
N ASP A 281 21.72 0.34 22.32
CA ASP A 281 22.83 1.02 22.98
C ASP A 281 22.30 2.33 23.59
N THR A 282 21.82 2.21 24.83
CA THR A 282 21.12 3.29 25.54
C THR A 282 22.01 4.48 25.85
N ASN A 283 23.32 4.26 25.89
CA ASN A 283 24.32 5.27 26.23
C ASN A 283 25.02 5.84 24.97
N GLN A 284 24.78 5.24 23.80
CA GLN A 284 25.26 5.63 22.47
C GLN A 284 26.79 5.61 22.31
N ASP A 285 27.49 4.73 23.03
CA ASP A 285 28.95 4.57 22.93
C ASP A 285 29.41 3.67 21.76
N GLY A 286 28.47 3.09 21.02
CA GLY A 286 28.71 2.20 19.89
C GLY A 286 29.03 0.75 20.30
N ILE A 287 28.84 0.41 21.58
CA ILE A 287 29.10 -0.89 22.19
C ILE A 287 27.81 -1.36 22.86
N LEU A 288 27.37 -2.59 22.55
CA LEU A 288 26.14 -3.10 23.14
C LEU A 288 26.45 -3.90 24.41
N ALA A 289 26.17 -3.34 25.59
CA ALA A 289 26.34 -4.07 26.85
C ALA A 289 25.18 -5.06 27.07
N ARG A 290 25.48 -6.20 27.69
CA ARG A 290 24.49 -7.26 27.94
C ARG A 290 23.27 -6.76 28.71
N GLU A 291 23.49 -5.87 29.66
CA GLU A 291 22.46 -5.26 30.51
C GLU A 291 21.51 -4.34 29.73
N GLU A 292 21.94 -3.83 28.58
CA GLU A 292 21.14 -2.99 27.69
C GLU A 292 20.26 -3.81 26.73
N THR A 293 20.50 -5.12 26.66
CA THR A 293 19.75 -6.02 25.77
C THR A 293 18.57 -6.70 26.46
N PRO A 294 17.45 -6.94 25.74
CA PRO A 294 16.32 -7.69 26.28
C PRO A 294 16.72 -9.14 26.57
N ARG A 295 16.07 -9.74 27.58
CA ARG A 295 16.38 -11.09 28.07
C ARG A 295 16.34 -12.15 26.98
N GLU A 296 15.46 -11.98 26.01
CA GLU A 296 15.29 -12.85 24.85
C GLU A 296 16.55 -12.89 23.97
N PHE A 297 17.33 -11.81 23.95
CA PHE A 297 18.58 -11.72 23.19
C PHE A 297 19.79 -12.29 23.96
N HIS A 298 19.69 -12.51 25.27
CA HIS A 298 20.84 -12.87 26.12
C HIS A 298 21.53 -14.17 25.68
N GLU A 299 20.81 -15.19 25.23
CA GLU A 299 21.44 -16.42 24.73
C GLU A 299 22.27 -16.14 23.46
N ARG A 300 21.74 -15.32 22.56
CA ARG A 300 22.40 -14.93 21.32
C ARG A 300 23.57 -13.99 21.58
N PHE A 301 23.44 -13.13 22.57
CA PHE A 301 24.50 -12.28 23.09
C PHE A 301 25.67 -13.12 23.59
N ASP A 302 25.40 -14.06 24.50
CA ASP A 302 26.42 -14.90 25.14
C ASP A 302 27.17 -15.79 24.11
N LEU A 303 26.50 -16.16 23.01
CA LEU A 303 27.13 -16.90 21.90
C LEU A 303 28.04 -16.03 21.02
N SER A 304 27.81 -14.71 21.01
CA SER A 304 28.44 -13.77 20.08
C SER A 304 29.54 -12.94 20.72
N ASP A 305 29.47 -12.75 22.04
CA ASP A 305 30.54 -12.26 22.92
C ASP A 305 31.65 -13.33 23.02
N LYS A 306 32.53 -13.38 22.02
CA LYS A 306 33.60 -14.38 21.92
C LYS A 306 34.71 -14.10 22.93
N ASN A 307 34.94 -12.84 23.24
CA ASN A 307 35.99 -12.39 24.15
C ASN A 307 35.55 -12.44 25.64
N LYS A 308 34.24 -12.62 25.90
CA LYS A 308 33.58 -12.71 27.22
C LYS A 308 33.69 -11.43 28.06
N ASP A 309 33.78 -10.28 27.43
CA ASP A 309 33.85 -8.98 28.09
C ASP A 309 32.47 -8.40 28.45
N LYS A 310 31.40 -9.14 28.13
CA LYS A 310 29.99 -8.78 28.31
C LYS A 310 29.54 -7.59 27.46
N VAL A 311 30.26 -7.31 26.38
CA VAL A 311 29.88 -6.33 25.38
C VAL A 311 29.92 -6.94 23.97
N ILE A 312 29.17 -6.36 23.04
CA ILE A 312 29.25 -6.69 21.61
C ILE A 312 29.79 -5.48 20.87
N GLY A 313 31.06 -5.57 20.47
CA GLY A 313 31.75 -4.54 19.71
C GLY A 313 31.59 -4.66 18.19
N PRO A 314 32.20 -3.75 17.41
CA PRO A 314 32.13 -3.72 15.95
C PRO A 314 32.53 -5.01 15.24
N GLU A 315 33.36 -5.86 15.87
CA GLU A 315 33.83 -7.14 15.32
C GLU A 315 32.90 -8.32 15.61
N GLU A 316 32.05 -8.23 16.64
CA GLU A 316 31.15 -9.32 17.07
C GLU A 316 29.71 -9.08 16.63
N ILE A 317 29.36 -7.83 16.30
CA ILE A 317 27.99 -7.42 15.98
C ILE A 317 27.40 -8.12 14.75
N ASP A 318 28.18 -8.43 13.72
CA ASP A 318 27.66 -9.16 12.57
C ASP A 318 27.31 -10.60 12.94
N THR A 319 28.14 -11.26 13.77
CA THR A 319 27.83 -12.60 14.30
C THR A 319 26.71 -12.59 15.34
N ALA A 320 26.53 -11.48 16.05
CA ALA A 320 25.44 -11.27 16.99
C ALA A 320 24.08 -11.32 16.34
N PHE A 321 23.98 -10.86 15.09
CA PHE A 321 22.70 -10.77 14.38
C PHE A 321 22.68 -11.60 13.10
N GLN A 322 23.73 -12.35 12.78
CA GLN A 322 23.71 -13.33 11.70
C GLN A 322 24.46 -14.58 12.14
N SER A 323 23.80 -15.74 12.06
CA SER A 323 24.46 -17.00 12.42
C SER A 323 25.67 -17.23 11.49
N PRO A 324 26.84 -17.62 12.02
CA PRO A 324 28.01 -17.97 11.21
C PRO A 324 27.72 -19.08 10.18
N ASP A 325 26.77 -19.97 10.50
CA ASP A 325 26.30 -21.05 9.63
C ASP A 325 25.21 -20.58 8.65
N ASN A 326 24.97 -19.27 8.55
CA ASN A 326 23.91 -18.66 7.74
C ASN A 326 24.20 -17.20 7.30
N MET A 327 25.30 -17.00 6.57
CA MET A 327 25.74 -15.68 6.05
C MET A 327 25.06 -15.30 4.72
N ALA A 328 23.73 -15.40 4.66
CA ALA A 328 22.96 -15.07 3.46
C ALA A 328 23.04 -13.57 3.08
N ALA A 329 23.12 -13.31 1.77
CA ALA A 329 23.21 -11.98 1.19
C ALA A 329 21.88 -11.50 0.57
N GLY A 330 21.88 -10.28 0.05
CA GLY A 330 20.85 -9.79 -0.87
C GLY A 330 20.98 -10.43 -2.26
N GLY A 331 19.92 -10.36 -3.05
CA GLY A 331 19.88 -10.89 -4.41
C GLY A 331 18.47 -11.04 -4.95
N ASN A 332 18.35 -11.78 -6.05
CA ASN A 332 17.07 -12.21 -6.62
C ASN A 332 17.16 -13.70 -6.94
N ILE A 333 16.13 -14.47 -6.60
CA ILE A 333 16.04 -15.88 -6.97
C ILE A 333 14.61 -16.24 -7.37
N ILE A 334 14.48 -17.16 -8.31
CA ILE A 334 13.26 -17.92 -8.59
C ILE A 334 13.68 -19.39 -8.62
N GLN A 335 13.09 -20.22 -7.77
CA GLN A 335 13.54 -21.59 -7.54
C GLN A 335 12.39 -22.59 -7.53
N ALA A 336 12.72 -23.81 -7.95
CA ALA A 336 11.98 -25.02 -7.62
C ALA A 336 12.87 -25.99 -6.85
N ILE A 337 12.33 -26.52 -5.75
CA ILE A 337 13.00 -27.45 -4.85
C ILE A 337 12.08 -28.65 -4.64
N ARG A 338 12.60 -29.87 -4.82
CA ARG A 338 11.89 -31.11 -4.50
C ARG A 338 11.77 -31.29 -2.98
N GLY A 339 10.61 -31.69 -2.50
CA GLY A 339 10.39 -32.08 -1.10
C GLY A 339 10.91 -33.49 -0.78
N GLY A 340 10.77 -33.91 0.48
CA GLY A 340 10.97 -35.31 0.88
C GLY A 340 12.41 -35.76 1.14
N GLY A 341 13.37 -34.82 1.27
CA GLY A 341 14.77 -35.13 1.57
C GLY A 341 15.09 -35.25 3.07
N THR A 342 16.36 -35.44 3.43
CA THR A 342 16.83 -35.52 4.82
C THR A 342 18.22 -34.89 4.92
N GLY A 343 18.47 -34.09 5.95
CA GLY A 343 19.74 -33.36 6.14
C GLY A 343 19.87 -32.16 5.20
N ASP A 344 21.10 -31.79 4.83
CA ASP A 344 21.33 -30.74 3.81
C ASP A 344 21.00 -31.29 2.42
N VAL A 345 19.93 -30.76 1.82
CA VAL A 345 19.42 -31.18 0.52
C VAL A 345 19.80 -30.24 -0.61
N THR A 346 20.62 -29.23 -0.34
CA THR A 346 20.97 -28.14 -1.28
C THR A 346 21.45 -28.65 -2.64
N LYS A 347 22.30 -29.69 -2.66
CA LYS A 347 22.86 -30.23 -3.91
C LYS A 347 21.97 -31.26 -4.60
N THR A 348 20.96 -31.78 -3.91
CA THR A 348 20.21 -32.96 -4.36
C THR A 348 18.77 -32.67 -4.72
N HIS A 349 18.18 -31.60 -4.15
CA HIS A 349 16.75 -31.31 -4.30
C HIS A 349 16.45 -30.00 -5.03
N VAL A 350 17.43 -29.12 -5.27
CA VAL A 350 17.24 -27.97 -6.16
C VAL A 350 17.05 -28.48 -7.59
N LEU A 351 15.85 -28.28 -8.15
CA LEU A 351 15.50 -28.72 -9.50
C LEU A 351 15.99 -27.71 -10.54
N TRP A 352 15.77 -26.43 -10.25
CA TRP A 352 16.28 -25.31 -11.03
C TRP A 352 16.30 -24.05 -10.15
N ASN A 353 17.19 -23.12 -10.49
CA ASN A 353 17.38 -21.85 -9.82
C ASN A 353 17.76 -20.79 -10.85
N GLU A 354 16.93 -19.75 -10.95
CA GLU A 354 17.13 -18.67 -11.88
C GLU A 354 17.39 -17.35 -11.14
N ASP A 355 18.40 -16.61 -11.58
CA ASP A 355 18.61 -15.21 -11.19
C ASP A 355 17.87 -14.31 -12.19
N HIS A 356 16.77 -13.71 -11.75
CA HIS A 356 15.89 -12.91 -12.60
C HIS A 356 15.56 -11.57 -11.96
N LYS A 357 15.23 -10.59 -12.81
CA LYS A 357 15.04 -9.19 -12.41
C LYS A 357 13.62 -8.86 -11.92
N THR A 358 12.68 -9.80 -11.95
CA THR A 358 11.26 -9.57 -11.67
C THR A 358 10.68 -10.15 -10.37
N PRO A 359 11.40 -10.89 -9.49
CA PRO A 359 10.79 -11.31 -8.24
C PRO A 359 10.48 -10.10 -7.36
N SER A 360 9.45 -10.26 -6.53
CA SER A 360 9.07 -9.28 -5.52
C SER A 360 9.71 -9.66 -4.19
N ASN A 361 9.98 -8.65 -3.36
CA ASN A 361 10.31 -8.86 -1.96
C ASN A 361 9.06 -9.08 -1.11
N LEU A 362 7.86 -8.75 -1.61
CA LEU A 362 6.60 -8.70 -0.84
C LEU A 362 5.53 -9.66 -1.36
N SER A 363 5.34 -9.72 -2.67
CA SER A 363 4.30 -10.54 -3.31
C SER A 363 4.80 -11.96 -3.53
N SER A 364 4.06 -12.95 -2.99
CA SER A 364 4.41 -14.36 -3.12
C SER A 364 4.10 -14.90 -4.53
N PRO A 365 4.86 -15.89 -5.04
CA PRO A 365 4.59 -16.52 -6.32
C PRO A 365 3.25 -17.26 -6.32
N LEU A 366 2.60 -17.34 -7.48
CA LEU A 366 1.44 -18.19 -7.71
C LEU A 366 1.80 -19.29 -8.71
N TYR A 367 1.60 -20.55 -8.31
CA TYR A 367 1.58 -21.67 -9.24
C TYR A 367 0.15 -21.85 -9.77
N TYR A 368 -0.06 -21.90 -11.08
CA TYR A 368 -1.36 -22.23 -11.67
C TYR A 368 -1.17 -22.89 -13.04
N ASN A 369 -1.81 -24.04 -13.26
CA ASN A 369 -1.77 -24.78 -14.53
C ASN A 369 -0.37 -24.94 -15.15
N GLY A 370 0.62 -25.34 -14.34
CA GLY A 370 2.01 -25.54 -14.78
C GLY A 370 2.81 -24.26 -14.98
N ARG A 371 2.30 -23.11 -14.54
CA ARG A 371 2.92 -21.80 -14.69
C ARG A 371 3.16 -21.13 -13.35
N LEU A 372 4.24 -20.34 -13.26
CA LEU A 372 4.56 -19.50 -12.11
C LEU A 372 4.38 -18.03 -12.47
N TYR A 373 3.41 -17.38 -11.84
CA TYR A 373 3.08 -15.97 -12.01
C TYR A 373 3.74 -15.13 -10.92
N LEU A 374 4.49 -14.12 -11.34
CA LEU A 374 5.12 -13.14 -10.45
C LEU A 374 4.65 -11.73 -10.79
N VAL A 375 4.52 -10.90 -9.76
CA VAL A 375 4.29 -9.46 -9.88
C VAL A 375 5.12 -8.71 -8.84
N LYS A 376 5.60 -7.52 -9.19
CA LYS A 376 6.23 -6.58 -8.27
C LYS A 376 5.83 -5.13 -8.54
N SER A 377 6.28 -4.21 -7.69
CA SER A 377 6.02 -2.77 -7.81
C SER A 377 6.25 -2.22 -9.22
N GLY A 378 5.42 -1.23 -9.59
CA GLY A 378 5.30 -0.69 -10.95
C GLY A 378 4.46 -1.56 -11.89
N GLY A 379 3.76 -2.58 -11.37
CA GLY A 379 2.96 -3.51 -12.17
C GLY A 379 3.80 -4.38 -13.09
N MET A 380 5.03 -4.68 -12.67
CA MET A 380 5.93 -5.50 -13.46
C MET A 380 5.66 -6.97 -13.19
N SER A 381 5.35 -7.70 -14.26
CA SER A 381 5.01 -9.11 -14.19
C SER A 381 5.91 -9.96 -15.08
N SER A 382 6.00 -11.23 -14.73
CA SER A 382 6.68 -12.26 -15.52
C SER A 382 6.01 -13.60 -15.25
N CYS A 383 6.07 -14.48 -16.24
CA CYS A 383 5.55 -15.84 -16.11
C CYS A 383 6.59 -16.86 -16.56
N TYR A 384 6.67 -17.96 -15.83
CA TYR A 384 7.63 -19.05 -16.08
C TYR A 384 6.90 -20.38 -16.20
N GLU A 385 7.45 -21.29 -16.98
CA GLU A 385 7.07 -22.70 -16.98
C GLU A 385 7.58 -23.34 -15.69
N ALA A 386 6.68 -23.81 -14.83
CA ALA A 386 7.03 -24.28 -13.49
C ALA A 386 7.94 -25.52 -13.51
N ARG A 387 7.84 -26.33 -14.56
CA ARG A 387 8.61 -27.58 -14.68
C ARG A 387 10.12 -27.35 -14.73
N ASN A 388 10.56 -26.32 -15.45
CA ASN A 388 11.97 -26.14 -15.83
C ASN A 388 12.48 -24.71 -15.66
N GLY A 389 11.66 -23.78 -15.14
CA GLY A 389 12.05 -22.38 -14.96
C GLY A 389 12.10 -21.59 -16.27
N ARG A 390 11.69 -22.16 -17.41
CA ARG A 390 11.75 -21.46 -18.69
C ARG A 390 10.80 -20.26 -18.71
N LEU A 391 11.34 -19.10 -19.02
CA LEU A 391 10.58 -17.86 -19.18
C LEU A 391 9.52 -18.00 -20.30
N LEU A 392 8.27 -17.66 -19.99
CA LEU A 392 7.16 -17.59 -20.95
C LEU A 392 6.98 -16.16 -21.45
N TRP A 393 6.96 -15.19 -20.53
CA TRP A 393 7.07 -13.77 -20.88
C TRP A 393 7.82 -13.00 -19.80
N GLU A 394 8.67 -12.08 -20.25
CA GLU A 394 9.50 -11.26 -19.39
C GLU A 394 8.90 -9.88 -19.16
N ARG A 395 9.01 -9.40 -17.92
CA ARG A 395 9.02 -7.97 -17.55
C ARG A 395 7.95 -7.13 -18.27
N SER A 396 6.75 -7.67 -18.32
CA SER A 396 5.63 -7.05 -19.01
C SER A 396 4.76 -6.29 -18.01
N ARG A 397 4.34 -5.08 -18.41
CA ARG A 397 3.46 -4.23 -17.60
C ARG A 397 2.06 -4.82 -17.60
N LEU A 398 1.41 -4.87 -16.44
CA LEU A 398 0.01 -5.26 -16.30
C LEU A 398 -0.99 -4.18 -16.77
N GLY A 399 -0.52 -3.00 -17.20
CA GLY A 399 -1.39 -1.84 -17.45
C GLY A 399 -1.95 -1.20 -16.16
N ASN A 400 -1.29 -1.45 -15.02
CA ASN A 400 -1.62 -0.82 -13.75
C ASN A 400 -0.35 -0.47 -12.97
N PHE A 401 0.00 0.83 -12.93
CA PHE A 401 1.17 1.31 -12.20
C PHE A 401 0.84 1.51 -10.72
N GLY A 402 1.69 1.01 -9.83
CA GLY A 402 1.49 1.09 -8.38
C GLY A 402 2.32 0.06 -7.63
N ASP A 403 2.18 0.05 -6.31
CA ASP A 403 2.78 -0.96 -5.45
C ASP A 403 1.92 -2.22 -5.34
N TYR A 404 2.57 -3.37 -5.20
CA TYR A 404 1.92 -4.67 -5.15
C TYR A 404 2.40 -5.43 -3.91
N TYR A 405 1.55 -5.44 -2.88
CA TYR A 405 1.74 -6.19 -1.63
C TYR A 405 0.93 -7.49 -1.63
N ALA A 406 -0.30 -7.43 -2.17
CA ALA A 406 -1.16 -8.59 -2.35
C ALA A 406 -0.52 -9.59 -3.33
N SER A 407 -0.62 -10.87 -3.01
CA SER A 407 -0.12 -11.94 -3.88
C SER A 407 -1.16 -12.30 -4.94
N PRO A 408 -0.76 -12.72 -6.16
CA PRO A 408 -1.70 -13.23 -7.15
C PRO A 408 -2.47 -14.46 -6.64
N ILE A 409 -3.73 -14.54 -7.06
CA ILE A 409 -4.60 -15.70 -6.83
C ILE A 409 -5.26 -16.12 -8.14
N ALA A 410 -5.66 -17.37 -8.27
CA ALA A 410 -6.25 -17.87 -9.50
C ALA A 410 -7.35 -18.90 -9.28
N ALA A 411 -8.28 -18.89 -10.22
CA ALA A 411 -9.35 -19.86 -10.36
C ALA A 411 -9.98 -19.68 -11.74
N ASP A 412 -10.65 -20.71 -12.22
CA ASP A 412 -11.40 -20.68 -13.48
C ASP A 412 -10.66 -20.10 -14.71
N GLY A 413 -9.37 -20.45 -14.88
CA GLY A 413 -8.57 -19.98 -16.01
C GLY A 413 -8.20 -18.50 -15.94
N ARG A 414 -8.32 -17.87 -14.77
CA ARG A 414 -8.06 -16.44 -14.54
C ARG A 414 -7.11 -16.23 -13.38
N VAL A 415 -6.24 -15.22 -13.51
CA VAL A 415 -5.32 -14.78 -12.45
C VAL A 415 -5.69 -13.36 -12.03
N TYR A 416 -5.99 -13.17 -10.75
CA TYR A 416 -6.35 -11.88 -10.16
C TYR A 416 -5.14 -11.29 -9.43
N ILE A 417 -4.80 -10.04 -9.76
CA ILE A 417 -3.65 -9.35 -9.22
C ILE A 417 -4.09 -7.99 -8.69
N ALA A 418 -4.10 -7.83 -7.36
CA ALA A 418 -4.50 -6.60 -6.70
C ALA A 418 -3.31 -5.64 -6.47
N GLY A 419 -3.47 -4.39 -6.87
CA GLY A 419 -2.54 -3.31 -6.59
C GLY A 419 -3.00 -2.47 -5.39
N LYS A 420 -2.03 -1.88 -4.66
CA LYS A 420 -2.31 -0.98 -3.53
C LYS A 420 -3.21 0.19 -3.90
N ASN A 421 -3.19 0.61 -5.15
CA ASN A 421 -4.01 1.69 -5.67
C ASN A 421 -5.50 1.35 -5.85
N GLY A 422 -5.97 0.16 -5.45
CA GLY A 422 -7.38 -0.23 -5.47
C GLY A 422 -7.82 -0.97 -6.74
N PHE A 423 -6.93 -1.09 -7.73
CA PHE A 423 -7.21 -1.84 -8.94
C PHE A 423 -6.88 -3.32 -8.80
N ILE A 424 -7.73 -4.18 -9.36
CA ILE A 424 -7.49 -5.60 -9.56
C ILE A 424 -7.40 -5.87 -11.06
N VAL A 425 -6.23 -6.30 -11.51
CA VAL A 425 -6.02 -6.74 -12.90
C VAL A 425 -6.35 -8.22 -12.99
N VAL A 426 -7.16 -8.59 -13.98
CA VAL A 426 -7.53 -9.97 -14.29
C VAL A 426 -6.80 -10.38 -15.55
N LEU A 427 -5.99 -11.43 -15.46
CA LEU A 427 -5.30 -12.03 -16.60
C LEU A 427 -5.97 -13.32 -17.02
N GLN A 428 -5.89 -13.64 -18.30
CA GLN A 428 -6.13 -15.00 -18.78
C GLN A 428 -4.95 -15.89 -18.39
N ASP A 429 -5.22 -17.08 -17.87
CA ASP A 429 -4.21 -18.13 -17.76
C ASP A 429 -3.75 -18.58 -19.16
N GLY A 430 -2.45 -18.63 -19.38
CA GLY A 430 -1.88 -18.91 -20.70
C GLY A 430 -0.38 -18.69 -20.76
N PRO A 431 0.28 -18.97 -21.92
CA PRO A 431 1.70 -18.76 -22.18
C PRO A 431 2.03 -17.36 -22.73
N GLU A 432 1.04 -16.46 -22.84
CA GLU A 432 1.21 -15.05 -23.20
C GLU A 432 0.50 -14.15 -22.18
N LEU A 433 1.04 -12.93 -21.96
CA LEU A 433 0.37 -11.95 -21.12
C LEU A 433 -0.89 -11.43 -21.84
N LYS A 434 -2.07 -11.79 -21.33
CA LYS A 434 -3.34 -11.27 -21.80
C LYS A 434 -4.18 -10.73 -20.63
N VAL A 435 -4.34 -9.41 -20.60
CA VAL A 435 -5.22 -8.72 -19.64
C VAL A 435 -6.66 -8.85 -20.12
N LEU A 436 -7.52 -9.43 -19.28
CA LEU A 436 -8.97 -9.54 -19.49
C LEU A 436 -9.70 -8.31 -18.96
N GLY A 437 -9.26 -7.77 -17.82
CA GLY A 437 -9.89 -6.62 -17.18
C GLY A 437 -8.98 -5.91 -16.19
N LYS A 438 -9.26 -4.64 -15.95
CA LYS A 438 -8.67 -3.82 -14.89
C LYS A 438 -9.82 -3.16 -14.13
N ASN A 439 -10.01 -3.58 -12.89
CA ASN A 439 -11.24 -3.36 -12.14
C ASN A 439 -10.96 -2.51 -10.89
N ASP A 440 -11.67 -1.40 -10.72
CA ASP A 440 -11.45 -0.48 -9.61
C ASP A 440 -12.41 -0.75 -8.43
N VAL A 441 -11.86 -1.18 -7.29
CA VAL A 441 -12.60 -1.39 -6.04
C VAL A 441 -12.71 -0.09 -5.21
N GLY A 442 -12.01 0.96 -5.60
CA GLY A 442 -12.18 2.31 -5.08
C GLY A 442 -11.49 2.62 -3.76
N GLU A 443 -10.78 1.65 -3.19
CA GLU A 443 -10.10 1.76 -1.90
C GLU A 443 -8.77 0.99 -1.95
N ASP A 444 -7.77 1.43 -1.18
CA ASP A 444 -6.45 0.81 -1.15
C ASP A 444 -6.52 -0.68 -0.76
N ILE A 445 -5.88 -1.55 -1.56
CA ILE A 445 -5.85 -3.01 -1.35
C ILE A 445 -4.42 -3.46 -1.00
N ILE A 446 -4.20 -3.85 0.25
CA ILE A 446 -2.94 -4.45 0.69
C ILE A 446 -3.11 -5.95 0.94
N ALA A 447 -4.28 -6.34 1.44
CA ALA A 447 -4.64 -7.73 1.69
C ALA A 447 -4.72 -8.53 0.38
N THR A 448 -4.35 -9.81 0.44
CA THR A 448 -4.56 -10.71 -0.69
C THR A 448 -6.04 -11.07 -0.78
N PRO A 449 -6.72 -10.91 -1.93
CA PRO A 449 -8.12 -11.30 -2.04
C PRO A 449 -8.31 -12.81 -1.83
N ALA A 450 -9.54 -13.21 -1.52
CA ALA A 450 -9.91 -14.61 -1.35
C ALA A 450 -10.98 -15.02 -2.37
N ILE A 451 -10.98 -16.29 -2.77
CA ILE A 451 -11.96 -16.84 -3.71
C ILE A 451 -12.71 -17.98 -3.04
N ALA A 452 -14.04 -17.91 -3.02
CA ALA A 452 -14.88 -18.99 -2.55
C ALA A 452 -16.28 -18.88 -3.18
N ASP A 453 -16.88 -20.02 -3.52
CA ASP A 453 -18.25 -20.12 -4.05
C ASP A 453 -18.55 -19.24 -5.27
N GLY A 454 -17.60 -19.10 -6.19
CA GLY A 454 -17.75 -18.24 -7.38
C GLY A 454 -17.76 -16.74 -7.04
N ARG A 455 -17.23 -16.36 -5.87
CA ARG A 455 -17.13 -14.98 -5.41
C ARG A 455 -15.69 -14.61 -5.11
N LEU A 456 -15.37 -13.34 -5.34
CA LEU A 456 -14.12 -12.70 -4.96
C LEU A 456 -14.36 -11.83 -3.73
N TYR A 457 -13.62 -12.08 -2.65
CA TYR A 457 -13.67 -11.30 -1.41
C TYR A 457 -12.43 -10.41 -1.34
N VAL A 458 -12.63 -9.09 -1.36
CA VAL A 458 -11.56 -8.10 -1.39
C VAL A 458 -11.57 -7.30 -0.11
N ARG A 459 -10.53 -7.47 0.71
CA ARG A 459 -10.31 -6.66 1.91
C ARG A 459 -9.52 -5.41 1.55
N THR A 460 -10.12 -4.27 1.79
CA THR A 460 -9.47 -2.95 1.73
C THR A 460 -9.11 -2.54 3.15
N ARG A 461 -8.57 -1.33 3.36
CA ARG A 461 -8.16 -0.88 4.71
C ARG A 461 -9.31 -0.84 5.72
N GLU A 462 -10.51 -0.44 5.32
CA GLU A 462 -11.68 -0.28 6.22
C GLU A 462 -12.83 -1.26 5.95
N ASN A 463 -12.92 -1.77 4.71
CA ASN A 463 -14.08 -2.51 4.24
C ASN A 463 -13.70 -3.89 3.69
N LEU A 464 -14.72 -4.73 3.56
CA LEU A 464 -14.69 -6.01 2.88
C LEU A 464 -15.76 -6.00 1.78
N PHE A 465 -15.33 -6.27 0.56
CA PHE A 465 -16.17 -6.34 -0.62
C PHE A 465 -16.37 -7.80 -1.00
N CYS A 466 -17.59 -8.16 -1.42
CA CYS A 466 -17.88 -9.41 -2.08
C CYS A 466 -18.35 -9.12 -3.50
N ILE A 467 -17.63 -9.67 -4.46
CA ILE A 467 -17.83 -9.44 -5.88
C ILE A 467 -18.20 -10.76 -6.52
N ALA A 468 -19.28 -10.77 -7.31
CA ALA A 468 -19.82 -11.97 -7.94
C ALA A 468 -20.43 -11.60 -9.30
N GLU A 469 -20.42 -12.53 -10.26
CA GLU A 469 -21.16 -12.31 -11.50
C GLU A 469 -22.66 -12.15 -11.23
N SER A 470 -23.24 -11.06 -11.73
CA SER A 470 -24.68 -10.82 -11.63
C SER A 470 -25.46 -11.78 -12.53
N ASN A 471 -26.23 -12.71 -11.94
CA ASN A 471 -27.33 -13.34 -12.68
C ASN A 471 -28.52 -12.35 -12.68
N THR A 472 -28.82 -11.79 -13.85
CA THR A 472 -29.99 -10.95 -14.22
C THR A 472 -30.02 -9.47 -13.85
N ASN A 473 -30.22 -8.66 -14.89
CA ASN A 473 -30.84 -7.32 -14.98
C ASN A 473 -31.24 -6.64 -13.66
N THR A 474 -30.33 -5.83 -13.11
CA THR A 474 -30.73 -4.69 -12.26
C THR A 474 -30.35 -3.42 -13.00
N THR A 475 -31.33 -2.83 -13.67
CA THR A 475 -31.18 -1.57 -14.40
C THR A 475 -31.00 -0.44 -13.38
N MET A 476 -29.77 0.04 -13.21
CA MET A 476 -29.51 1.30 -12.51
C MET A 476 -30.03 2.44 -13.38
N VAL A 477 -31.06 3.13 -12.89
CA VAL A 477 -31.58 4.35 -13.50
C VAL A 477 -30.53 5.44 -13.29
N THR A 478 -29.79 5.77 -14.34
CA THR A 478 -28.91 6.93 -14.39
C THR A 478 -29.70 8.13 -14.90
N THR A 479 -30.09 9.03 -14.01
CA THR A 479 -30.57 10.36 -14.40
C THR A 479 -29.37 11.21 -14.80
N ALA A 480 -29.14 11.35 -16.11
CA ALA A 480 -28.18 12.31 -16.64
C ALA A 480 -28.73 13.73 -16.44
N SER A 481 -28.09 14.51 -15.57
CA SER A 481 -28.29 15.96 -15.50
C SER A 481 -27.23 16.65 -16.36
N THR A 482 -27.66 17.24 -17.48
CA THR A 482 -26.83 18.15 -18.28
C THR A 482 -26.86 19.53 -17.64
N VAL A 483 -25.77 19.91 -16.97
CA VAL A 483 -25.54 21.29 -16.53
C VAL A 483 -24.88 22.07 -17.66
N PRO A 484 -25.29 23.33 -17.96
CA PRO A 484 -24.65 24.13 -18.99
C PRO A 484 -23.23 24.50 -18.58
N ALA A 485 -22.33 24.64 -19.56
CA ALA A 485 -21.00 25.18 -19.35
C ALA A 485 -21.09 26.60 -18.77
N ALA A 486 -20.74 26.75 -17.50
CA ALA A 486 -20.51 28.03 -16.87
C ALA A 486 -19.02 28.37 -16.97
N ASP A 487 -18.74 29.66 -17.16
CA ASP A 487 -17.40 30.23 -17.14
C ASP A 487 -16.84 30.09 -15.71
N LEU A 488 -16.02 29.05 -15.50
CA LEU A 488 -15.37 28.73 -14.23
C LEU A 488 -14.01 29.42 -14.20
N THR A 489 -13.97 30.68 -13.75
CA THR A 489 -12.71 31.37 -13.45
C THR A 489 -12.03 30.69 -12.25
N GLY A 490 -11.04 29.83 -12.52
CA GLY A 490 -10.37 28.97 -11.55
C GLY A 490 -9.47 29.68 -10.52
N LEU A 491 -9.27 29.00 -9.38
CA LEU A 491 -8.32 29.28 -8.29
C LEU A 491 -7.90 30.75 -8.06
N GLU A 492 -8.74 31.62 -7.50
CA GLU A 492 -8.33 33.03 -7.34
C GLU A 492 -7.37 33.28 -6.15
N LYS A 493 -6.28 34.06 -6.35
CA LYS A 493 -5.38 34.57 -5.30
C LYS A 493 -5.34 36.10 -5.25
N ALA A 494 -5.13 36.67 -4.07
CA ALA A 494 -4.82 38.10 -3.89
C ALA A 494 -3.36 38.41 -4.29
N ALA A 495 -3.02 39.68 -4.55
CA ALA A 495 -1.65 40.16 -4.76
C ALA A 495 -1.47 41.55 -4.12
N PRO A 496 -0.45 41.79 -3.27
CA PRO A 496 -0.25 43.08 -2.60
C PRO A 496 0.49 44.10 -3.48
N ALA A 497 0.35 45.38 -3.15
CA ALA A 497 1.15 46.46 -3.74
C ALA A 497 2.57 46.51 -3.14
N SER A 498 3.55 46.95 -3.94
CA SER A 498 4.98 47.02 -3.56
C SER A 498 5.22 48.05 -2.44
N GLY A 499 5.92 47.64 -1.36
CA GLY A 499 6.49 48.56 -0.36
C GLY A 499 6.25 48.22 1.12
N GLN A 500 5.36 47.26 1.47
CA GLN A 500 5.06 46.86 2.85
C GLN A 500 5.15 45.32 2.99
N ARG A 501 5.66 44.80 4.13
CA ARG A 501 5.63 43.34 4.44
C ARG A 501 4.18 42.91 4.63
N THR A 502 3.54 42.59 3.51
CA THR A 502 2.14 42.18 3.41
C THR A 502 2.09 40.68 3.26
N TRP A 503 1.39 40.00 4.16
CA TRP A 503 1.18 38.58 4.01
C TRP A 503 0.07 38.34 3.00
N ASN A 504 0.40 37.61 1.95
CA ASN A 504 -0.50 37.23 0.87
C ASN A 504 -0.77 35.73 0.87
N GLY A 505 -1.02 35.18 2.05
CA GLY A 505 -1.29 33.75 2.23
C GLY A 505 -2.76 33.44 2.44
N TYR A 506 -3.67 34.28 1.95
CA TYR A 506 -5.06 33.84 1.79
C TYR A 506 -5.06 32.63 0.84
N THR A 507 -5.02 31.42 1.40
CA THR A 507 -4.95 30.16 0.66
C THR A 507 -6.30 29.76 0.07
N GLY A 508 -7.39 30.43 0.47
CA GLY A 508 -8.75 30.11 0.09
C GLY A 508 -9.20 30.75 -1.22
N SER A 509 -8.81 30.19 -2.35
CA SER A 509 -9.55 30.40 -3.60
C SER A 509 -11.07 30.17 -3.40
N ALA A 510 -11.93 30.61 -4.33
CA ALA A 510 -13.38 30.32 -4.25
C ALA A 510 -13.65 28.82 -4.02
N LEU A 511 -12.79 27.95 -4.56
CA LEU A 511 -12.78 26.49 -4.39
C LEU A 511 -12.33 25.99 -3.00
N GLY A 512 -11.88 26.86 -2.10
CA GLY A 512 -10.92 26.50 -1.07
C GLY A 512 -11.27 26.80 0.38
N GLN A 513 -12.53 26.97 0.77
CA GLN A 513 -12.82 27.55 2.09
C GLN A 513 -13.43 26.60 3.12
N GLU A 514 -12.62 25.74 3.72
CA GLU A 514 -12.77 25.48 5.15
C GLU A 514 -11.36 25.52 5.79
N ALA A 515 -11.32 25.51 7.12
CA ALA A 515 -10.16 25.06 7.92
C ALA A 515 -9.16 26.10 8.46
N TRP A 516 -9.64 27.24 8.94
CA TRP A 516 -9.01 27.82 10.13
C TRP A 516 -10.12 28.05 11.16
N ASN A 517 -10.10 27.26 12.23
CA ASN A 517 -10.86 27.63 13.42
C ASN A 517 -10.26 28.92 14.03
N ASP A 518 -11.01 29.57 14.91
CA ASP A 518 -10.61 30.88 15.43
C ASP A 518 -9.23 30.87 16.11
N ALA A 519 -8.86 29.75 16.75
CA ALA A 519 -7.57 29.60 17.43
C ALA A 519 -6.40 29.45 16.44
N GLU A 520 -6.58 28.67 15.38
CA GLU A 520 -5.57 28.52 14.31
C GLU A 520 -5.32 29.87 13.65
N LEU A 521 -6.41 30.60 13.31
CA LEU A 521 -6.32 31.87 12.59
C LEU A 521 -5.58 32.92 13.39
N GLU A 522 -5.86 32.97 14.69
CA GLU A 522 -5.15 33.82 15.62
C GLU A 522 -3.67 33.45 15.75
N ALA A 523 -3.35 32.16 15.89
CA ALA A 523 -1.96 31.70 16.03
C ALA A 523 -1.09 32.11 14.83
N LEU A 524 -1.58 31.95 13.59
CA LEU A 524 -0.89 32.42 12.39
C LEU A 524 -0.73 33.95 12.40
N LEU A 525 -1.80 34.69 12.64
CA LEU A 525 -1.74 36.16 12.65
C LEU A 525 -0.75 36.67 13.71
N GLN A 526 -0.68 36.04 14.88
CA GLN A 526 0.33 36.36 15.89
C GLN A 526 1.75 36.01 15.43
N GLN A 527 1.94 34.87 14.76
CA GLN A 527 3.24 34.50 14.19
C GLN A 527 3.69 35.48 13.09
N LEU A 528 2.78 35.91 12.22
CA LEU A 528 3.05 36.91 11.18
C LEU A 528 3.50 38.25 11.80
N ARG A 529 2.91 38.67 12.92
CA ARG A 529 3.39 39.86 13.65
C ARG A 529 4.82 39.68 14.18
N LYS A 530 5.14 38.51 14.74
CA LYS A 530 6.51 38.20 15.20
C LYS A 530 7.52 38.26 14.05
N LEU A 531 7.07 37.96 12.83
CA LEU A 531 7.84 38.06 11.60
C LEU A 531 7.75 39.45 10.94
N ASN A 532 7.31 40.48 11.65
CA ASN A 532 7.21 41.87 11.17
C ASN A 532 6.32 42.06 9.92
N TYR A 533 5.29 41.24 9.73
CA TYR A 533 4.21 41.53 8.78
C TYR A 533 3.24 42.55 9.39
N SER A 534 2.91 43.60 8.64
CA SER A 534 2.05 44.70 9.10
C SER A 534 0.73 44.82 8.31
N ALA A 535 0.58 44.05 7.23
CA ALA A 535 -0.62 44.01 6.41
C ALA A 535 -0.97 42.58 6.01
N VAL A 536 -2.26 42.33 5.74
CA VAL A 536 -2.76 41.10 5.11
C VAL A 536 -3.59 41.42 3.88
N ALA A 537 -3.38 40.68 2.80
CA ALA A 537 -4.17 40.81 1.57
C ALA A 537 -5.40 39.91 1.64
N ILE A 538 -6.59 40.46 1.40
CA ILE A 538 -7.86 39.71 1.40
C ILE A 538 -8.64 40.07 0.11
N PRO A 539 -9.14 39.08 -0.66
CA PRO A 539 -9.93 39.35 -1.87
C PRO A 539 -11.15 40.22 -1.58
N GLY A 540 -11.46 41.15 -2.49
CA GLY A 540 -12.59 42.08 -2.35
C GLY A 540 -13.96 41.44 -2.55
N ASN A 541 -14.06 40.48 -3.47
CA ASN A 541 -15.26 39.70 -3.77
C ASN A 541 -14.81 38.37 -4.39
N LEU A 542 -15.38 37.25 -3.94
CA LEU A 542 -15.15 35.91 -4.49
C LEU A 542 -16.49 35.36 -4.94
N GLN A 543 -16.61 34.98 -6.21
CA GLN A 543 -17.84 34.42 -6.74
C GLN A 543 -17.92 32.92 -6.41
N PRO A 544 -19.08 32.41 -5.96
CA PRO A 544 -19.27 30.97 -5.79
C PRO A 544 -19.23 30.25 -7.13
N PHE A 545 -18.68 29.03 -7.17
CA PHE A 545 -18.59 28.20 -8.36
C PHE A 545 -19.65 27.07 -8.36
N PRO A 546 -20.22 26.63 -9.49
CA PRO A 546 -21.09 25.46 -9.51
C PRO A 546 -20.38 24.22 -8.94
N ALA A 547 -21.10 23.39 -8.19
CA ALA A 547 -20.54 22.19 -7.59
C ALA A 547 -19.84 21.32 -8.64
N ILE A 548 -18.58 20.97 -8.38
CA ILE A 548 -17.74 20.19 -9.29
C ILE A 548 -17.90 18.73 -8.93
N ARG A 549 -18.08 17.90 -9.94
CA ARG A 549 -18.17 16.45 -9.76
C ARG A 549 -16.80 15.88 -9.36
N VAL A 550 -16.71 15.09 -8.29
CA VAL A 550 -15.42 14.56 -7.74
C VAL A 550 -15.39 13.05 -7.52
N ASP A 551 -16.44 12.31 -7.88
CA ASP A 551 -16.48 10.85 -7.93
C ASP A 551 -15.62 10.25 -9.07
N GLY A 552 -15.22 8.98 -8.94
CA GLY A 552 -14.47 8.23 -9.97
C GLY A 552 -13.04 7.84 -9.55
N ASP A 553 -12.36 7.03 -10.37
CA ASP A 553 -11.18 6.20 -10.01
C ASP A 553 -9.93 6.95 -9.51
N THR A 554 -9.89 8.27 -9.60
CA THR A 554 -8.71 9.10 -9.30
C THR A 554 -8.65 9.56 -7.84
N ALA A 555 -7.68 10.44 -7.56
CA ALA A 555 -7.58 11.31 -6.39
C ALA A 555 -8.89 11.90 -5.85
N GLY A 556 -9.95 11.98 -6.67
CA GLY A 556 -11.30 12.35 -6.23
C GLY A 556 -11.78 11.55 -5.01
N ARG A 557 -11.51 10.24 -4.96
CA ARG A 557 -11.94 9.42 -3.80
C ARG A 557 -11.12 9.70 -2.54
N ARG A 558 -9.81 9.85 -2.69
CA ARG A 558 -8.86 10.03 -1.57
C ARG A 558 -8.96 11.44 -0.97
N ALA A 559 -9.00 12.46 -1.82
CA ALA A 559 -9.05 13.86 -1.39
C ALA A 559 -10.41 14.31 -0.87
N PHE A 560 -11.51 13.67 -1.31
CA PHE A 560 -12.89 14.05 -0.96
C PHE A 560 -13.64 12.99 -0.16
N LEU A 561 -12.93 11.96 0.35
CA LEU A 561 -13.47 10.96 1.29
C LEU A 561 -14.78 10.30 0.81
N GLY A 562 -14.90 10.05 -0.50
CA GLY A 562 -16.07 9.42 -1.10
C GLY A 562 -17.26 10.34 -1.37
N GLN A 563 -17.11 11.67 -1.28
CA GLN A 563 -18.12 12.61 -1.77
C GLN A 563 -18.25 12.55 -3.30
N GLU A 564 -19.47 12.78 -3.81
CA GLU A 564 -19.74 12.80 -5.26
C GLU A 564 -19.52 14.19 -5.87
N THR A 565 -19.68 15.24 -5.07
CA THR A 565 -19.54 16.62 -5.51
C THR A 565 -18.76 17.44 -4.50
N PHE A 566 -17.94 18.35 -5.02
CA PHE A 566 -17.25 19.38 -4.28
C PHE A 566 -17.92 20.73 -4.52
N ALA A 567 -18.50 21.32 -3.49
CA ALA A 567 -19.31 22.53 -3.56
C ALA A 567 -18.69 23.69 -2.77
N ASN A 568 -19.21 24.90 -2.98
CA ASN A 568 -18.76 26.06 -2.22
C ASN A 568 -19.07 25.91 -0.73
N PRO A 569 -18.13 26.30 0.13
CA PRO A 569 -18.42 26.72 1.49
C PRO A 569 -19.04 28.14 1.55
N ASP A 570 -19.45 28.61 2.72
CA ASP A 570 -19.97 29.99 2.91
C ASP A 570 -18.84 31.04 2.83
N VAL A 571 -18.55 31.45 1.60
CA VAL A 571 -17.40 32.31 1.27
C VAL A 571 -17.48 33.69 1.92
N THR A 572 -18.69 34.22 2.05
CA THR A 572 -18.95 35.53 2.66
C THR A 572 -18.61 35.49 4.15
N ALA A 573 -19.13 34.50 4.88
CA ALA A 573 -18.92 34.38 6.32
C ALA A 573 -17.43 34.19 6.68
N ILE A 574 -16.69 33.42 5.88
CA ILE A 574 -15.26 33.16 6.10
C ILE A 574 -14.41 34.41 5.85
N THR A 575 -14.71 35.14 4.78
CA THR A 575 -13.98 36.37 4.42
C THR A 575 -14.20 37.49 5.45
N GLU A 576 -15.43 37.63 5.95
CA GLU A 576 -15.75 38.57 7.02
C GLU A 576 -15.07 38.21 8.35
N ARG A 577 -15.09 36.93 8.72
CA ARG A 577 -14.41 36.42 9.92
C ARG A 577 -12.92 36.73 9.89
N PHE A 578 -12.25 36.50 8.75
CA PHE A 578 -10.83 36.79 8.62
C PHE A 578 -10.51 38.29 8.67
N ARG A 579 -11.29 39.11 7.95
CA ARG A 579 -11.16 40.58 7.98
C ARG A 579 -11.29 41.12 9.41
N ARG A 580 -12.24 40.61 10.19
CA ARG A 580 -12.44 41.00 11.58
C ARG A 580 -11.22 40.66 12.44
N ARG A 581 -10.76 39.39 12.42
CA ARG A 581 -9.65 38.94 13.28
C ARG A 581 -8.32 39.62 12.96
N ALA A 582 -8.02 39.81 11.67
CA ALA A 582 -6.82 40.52 11.26
C ALA A 582 -6.82 41.98 11.73
N LYS A 583 -7.98 42.67 11.68
CA LYS A 583 -8.13 44.01 12.25
C LYS A 583 -7.93 44.02 13.76
N ASP A 584 -8.54 43.07 14.49
CA ASP A 584 -8.39 42.97 15.95
C ASP A 584 -6.94 42.82 16.39
N LEU A 585 -6.12 42.12 15.59
CA LEU A 585 -4.69 41.92 15.83
C LEU A 585 -3.82 43.05 15.27
N GLY A 586 -4.39 44.11 14.71
CA GLY A 586 -3.69 45.32 14.28
C GLY A 586 -3.07 45.26 12.88
N PHE A 587 -3.52 44.35 12.01
CA PHE A 587 -3.09 44.31 10.61
C PHE A 587 -3.85 45.33 9.75
N GLN A 588 -3.15 45.96 8.82
CA GLN A 588 -3.78 46.69 7.73
C GLN A 588 -4.38 45.69 6.72
N ILE A 589 -5.65 45.86 6.35
CA ILE A 589 -6.29 45.03 5.33
C ILE A 589 -6.08 45.66 3.95
N VAL A 590 -5.45 44.91 3.05
CA VAL A 590 -5.27 45.28 1.65
C VAL A 590 -6.29 44.52 0.82
N THR A 591 -7.25 45.20 0.23
CA THR A 591 -8.17 44.60 -0.75
C THR A 591 -7.43 44.42 -2.07
N ALA A 592 -7.32 43.19 -2.58
CA ALA A 592 -6.66 42.88 -3.85
C ALA A 592 -7.65 42.29 -4.87
N PRO A 593 -7.44 42.55 -6.19
CA PRO A 593 -8.22 41.89 -7.23
C PRO A 593 -7.85 40.40 -7.30
N PRO A 594 -8.83 39.52 -7.59
CA PRO A 594 -8.56 38.09 -7.77
C PRO A 594 -7.68 37.83 -9.01
N GLN A 595 -6.76 36.87 -8.89
CA GLN A 595 -5.87 36.41 -9.97
C GLN A 595 -6.01 34.90 -10.19
N PRO A 596 -6.12 34.39 -11.43
CA PRO A 596 -6.21 32.96 -11.70
C PRO A 596 -5.03 32.18 -11.13
N GLY A 597 -5.34 31.04 -10.51
CA GLY A 597 -4.38 30.23 -9.78
C GLY A 597 -3.89 29.07 -10.63
N SER A 598 -2.60 28.78 -10.47
CA SER A 598 -1.95 27.68 -11.16
C SER A 598 -1.95 26.42 -10.30
N VAL A 599 -2.19 25.27 -10.91
CA VAL A 599 -1.99 23.95 -10.30
C VAL A 599 -0.51 23.62 -10.13
N LEU A 600 0.36 24.28 -10.92
CA LEU A 600 1.81 24.12 -10.82
C LEU A 600 2.35 24.89 -9.61
N PRO A 601 3.18 24.26 -8.76
CA PRO A 601 3.74 24.92 -7.59
C PRO A 601 4.73 26.01 -8.01
N LYS A 602 4.72 27.13 -7.28
CA LYS A 602 5.62 28.28 -7.44
C LYS A 602 6.55 28.38 -6.25
N ALA A 603 7.69 29.05 -6.42
CA ALA A 603 8.59 29.35 -5.32
C ALA A 603 7.85 30.21 -4.27
N GLU A 604 7.82 29.75 -3.02
CA GLU A 604 7.11 30.43 -1.94
C GLU A 604 7.94 31.52 -1.26
N PHE A 605 9.26 31.46 -1.41
CA PHE A 605 10.21 32.41 -0.83
C PHE A 605 10.97 33.12 -1.93
N SER A 606 11.02 34.45 -1.85
CA SER A 606 11.80 35.31 -2.75
C SER A 606 13.22 35.56 -2.25
N ASP A 607 13.51 35.24 -0.99
CA ASP A 607 14.82 35.47 -0.36
C ASP A 607 15.24 34.30 0.55
N GLU A 608 16.49 33.90 0.41
CA GLU A 608 17.09 32.76 1.12
C GLU A 608 17.10 32.97 2.63
N LYS A 609 17.38 34.20 3.07
CA LYS A 609 17.49 34.55 4.47
C LYS A 609 16.18 34.30 5.22
N THR A 610 15.05 34.77 4.68
CA THR A 610 13.72 34.54 5.28
C THR A 610 13.37 33.05 5.32
N LEU A 611 13.74 32.28 4.30
CA LEU A 611 13.54 30.83 4.30
C LEU A 611 14.32 30.17 5.44
N HIS A 612 15.59 30.53 5.61
CA HIS A 612 16.44 30.01 6.70
C HIS A 612 15.89 30.39 8.08
N GLU A 613 15.49 31.63 8.28
CA GLU A 613 14.90 32.11 9.54
C GLU A 613 13.63 31.36 9.92
N LEU A 614 12.86 30.88 8.93
CA LEU A 614 11.60 30.16 9.17
C LEU A 614 11.79 28.64 9.27
N VAL A 615 12.52 28.05 8.33
CA VAL A 615 12.58 26.59 8.15
C VAL A 615 13.63 25.94 9.06
N THR A 616 14.79 26.56 9.26
CA THR A 616 15.87 25.95 10.06
C THR A 616 15.44 25.66 11.51
N PRO A 617 14.78 26.58 12.24
CA PRO A 617 14.33 26.30 13.61
C PRO A 617 13.31 25.15 13.67
N MET A 618 12.45 25.02 12.65
CA MET A 618 11.38 24.03 12.59
C MET A 618 11.87 22.66 12.15
N CYS A 619 12.66 22.61 11.08
CA CYS A 619 12.97 21.37 10.38
C CYS A 619 14.37 20.83 10.67
N GLY A 620 15.27 21.65 11.21
CA GLY A 620 16.66 21.29 11.48
C GLY A 620 17.65 21.88 10.45
N GLU A 621 18.94 21.79 10.80
CA GLU A 621 20.04 22.29 9.99
C GLU A 621 20.09 21.64 8.61
N GLY A 622 20.42 22.44 7.60
CA GLY A 622 20.60 21.98 6.22
C GLY A 622 19.33 21.55 5.46
N VAL A 623 18.13 21.77 6.03
CA VAL A 623 16.85 21.61 5.34
C VAL A 623 16.53 22.84 4.48
N ALA A 624 16.74 24.05 5.03
CA ALA A 624 16.47 25.31 4.35
C ALA A 624 17.30 25.46 3.05
N GLU A 625 18.59 25.11 3.08
CA GLU A 625 19.46 25.09 1.88
C GLU A 625 18.89 24.22 0.75
N ARG A 626 18.39 23.03 1.10
CA ARG A 626 17.82 22.08 0.12
C ARG A 626 16.52 22.62 -0.46
N MET A 627 15.65 23.17 0.39
CA MET A 627 14.42 23.81 -0.06
C MET A 627 14.72 25.02 -0.96
N TRP A 628 15.74 25.81 -0.64
CA TRP A 628 16.16 26.97 -1.44
C TRP A 628 16.56 26.57 -2.86
N LEU A 629 17.42 25.56 -2.99
CA LEU A 629 17.82 25.03 -4.30
C LEU A 629 16.60 24.54 -5.11
N GLY A 630 15.65 23.90 -4.45
CA GLY A 630 14.39 23.51 -5.07
C GLY A 630 13.57 24.71 -5.55
N PHE A 631 13.42 25.74 -4.72
CA PHE A 631 12.71 26.96 -5.09
C PHE A 631 13.37 27.74 -6.23
N GLN A 632 14.72 27.77 -6.30
CA GLN A 632 15.44 28.37 -7.43
C GLN A 632 15.14 27.67 -8.75
N ALA A 633 15.09 26.33 -8.74
CA ALA A 633 14.72 25.56 -9.93
C ALA A 633 13.26 25.83 -10.36
N MET A 634 12.35 25.92 -9.38
CA MET A 634 10.94 26.27 -9.65
C MET A 634 10.76 27.70 -10.18
N ALA A 635 11.56 28.66 -9.71
CA ALA A 635 11.54 30.04 -10.20
C ALA A 635 11.95 30.10 -11.68
N LYS A 636 13.05 29.43 -12.05
CA LYS A 636 13.49 29.31 -13.45
C LYS A 636 12.43 28.63 -14.32
N ALA A 637 11.81 27.55 -13.85
CA ALA A 637 10.74 26.89 -14.57
C ALA A 637 9.55 27.84 -14.80
N SER A 638 9.20 28.63 -13.79
CA SER A 638 8.12 29.61 -13.87
C SER A 638 8.41 30.72 -14.88
N GLU A 639 9.65 31.19 -15.00
CA GLU A 639 10.06 32.17 -16.02
C GLU A 639 9.92 31.62 -17.44
N ILE A 640 10.35 30.36 -17.66
CA ILE A 640 10.22 29.68 -18.95
C ILE A 640 8.74 29.50 -19.32
N ILE A 641 7.92 29.06 -18.37
CA ILE A 641 6.47 28.91 -18.56
C ILE A 641 5.85 30.27 -18.90
N ALA A 642 6.14 31.32 -18.12
CA ALA A 642 5.58 32.66 -18.35
C ALA A 642 5.92 33.21 -19.75
N LYS A 643 7.10 32.89 -20.29
CA LYS A 643 7.55 33.32 -21.62
C LYS A 643 6.89 32.53 -22.76
N ASN A 644 6.63 31.24 -22.58
CA ASN A 644 6.21 30.34 -23.66
C ASN A 644 4.72 29.99 -23.61
N ASP A 645 4.20 29.72 -22.42
CA ASP A 645 2.83 29.27 -22.21
C ASP A 645 2.36 29.62 -20.78
N PRO A 646 1.93 30.88 -20.55
CA PRO A 646 1.47 31.31 -19.22
C PRO A 646 0.20 30.57 -18.77
N SER A 647 -0.49 29.87 -19.67
CA SER A 647 -1.69 29.10 -19.38
C SER A 647 -1.43 27.65 -18.97
N LEU A 648 -0.18 27.17 -19.00
CA LEU A 648 0.18 25.75 -18.80
C LEU A 648 -0.40 25.13 -17.53
N GLY A 649 -0.40 25.88 -16.43
CA GLY A 649 -0.89 25.42 -15.14
C GLY A 649 -2.31 25.90 -14.80
N LEU A 650 -3.01 26.57 -15.72
CA LEU A 650 -4.36 27.06 -15.45
C LEU A 650 -5.37 25.93 -15.65
N PRO A 651 -6.20 25.61 -14.64
CA PRO A 651 -7.13 24.49 -14.70
C PRO A 651 -8.41 24.85 -15.47
N VAL A 652 -8.26 25.13 -16.77
CA VAL A 652 -9.33 25.50 -17.70
C VAL A 652 -9.80 24.30 -18.55
N PRO A 653 -11.01 24.31 -19.13
CA PRO A 653 -11.56 23.17 -19.88
C PRO A 653 -10.67 22.62 -21.00
N ASP A 654 -9.85 23.45 -21.64
CA ASP A 654 -8.97 23.08 -22.75
C ASP A 654 -7.51 22.79 -22.33
N MET A 655 -7.22 22.79 -21.02
CA MET A 655 -5.87 22.71 -20.44
C MET A 655 -5.03 21.59 -21.05
N LEU A 656 -5.59 20.39 -21.23
CA LEU A 656 -4.91 19.24 -21.84
C LEU A 656 -5.22 19.06 -23.33
N THR A 657 -6.45 19.31 -23.76
CA THR A 657 -6.87 19.06 -25.15
C THR A 657 -6.13 19.94 -26.15
N ARG A 658 -5.73 21.15 -25.76
CA ARG A 658 -4.92 22.02 -26.62
C ARG A 658 -3.56 21.41 -26.98
N HIS A 659 -2.97 20.60 -26.08
CA HIS A 659 -1.73 19.88 -26.35
C HIS A 659 -1.97 18.66 -27.24
N LEU A 660 -3.07 17.94 -27.02
CA LEU A 660 -3.48 16.84 -27.91
C LEU A 660 -3.77 17.33 -29.33
N ASN A 661 -4.29 18.56 -29.48
CA ASN A 661 -4.62 19.16 -30.77
C ASN A 661 -3.49 20.01 -31.38
N ALA A 662 -2.38 20.18 -30.65
CA ALA A 662 -1.24 20.96 -31.12
C ALA A 662 -0.60 20.32 -32.35
N GLN A 663 0.06 21.13 -33.17
CA GLN A 663 0.80 20.67 -34.35
C GLN A 663 2.29 20.67 -34.06
N GLY A 664 2.97 19.56 -34.36
CA GLY A 664 4.42 19.44 -34.25
C GLY A 664 4.90 18.69 -32.99
N PRO A 665 6.23 18.50 -32.87
CA PRO A 665 6.81 17.71 -31.78
C PRO A 665 6.70 18.42 -30.43
N THR A 666 6.94 17.68 -29.35
CA THR A 666 7.03 18.24 -27.99
C THR A 666 7.99 19.43 -27.95
N PRO A 667 7.54 20.61 -27.49
CA PRO A 667 8.40 21.78 -27.41
C PRO A 667 9.60 21.56 -26.47
N ALA A 668 10.80 21.95 -26.88
CA ALA A 668 12.02 21.77 -26.10
C ALA A 668 11.96 22.43 -24.70
N TRP A 669 11.26 23.57 -24.59
CA TRP A 669 11.07 24.29 -23.33
C TRP A 669 10.26 23.46 -22.31
N LEU A 670 9.37 22.56 -22.76
CA LEU A 670 8.57 21.71 -21.88
C LEU A 670 9.47 20.66 -21.19
N THR A 671 10.40 20.07 -21.95
CA THR A 671 11.41 19.14 -21.43
C THR A 671 12.34 19.83 -20.42
N GLU A 672 12.73 21.07 -20.70
CA GLU A 672 13.54 21.88 -19.78
C GLU A 672 12.79 22.18 -18.48
N VAL A 673 11.53 22.60 -18.57
CA VAL A 673 10.65 22.83 -17.41
C VAL A 673 10.49 21.55 -16.58
N LYS A 674 10.25 20.41 -17.21
CA LYS A 674 10.16 19.12 -16.52
C LYS A 674 11.45 18.75 -15.80
N THR A 675 12.59 19.01 -16.42
CA THR A 675 13.91 18.78 -15.80
C THR A 675 14.11 19.66 -14.57
N LEU A 676 13.74 20.94 -14.63
CA LEU A 676 13.82 21.87 -13.50
C LEU A 676 12.91 21.44 -12.34
N TYR A 677 11.66 21.06 -12.63
CA TYR A 677 10.76 20.53 -11.60
C TYR A 677 11.23 19.19 -11.02
N THR A 678 11.89 18.34 -11.82
CA THR A 678 12.49 17.09 -11.34
C THR A 678 13.67 17.37 -10.39
N THR A 679 14.52 18.35 -10.73
CA THR A 679 15.59 18.83 -9.83
C THR A 679 15.01 19.34 -8.53
N ALA A 680 13.96 20.17 -8.59
CA ALA A 680 13.28 20.68 -7.40
C ALA A 680 12.71 19.54 -6.54
N MET A 681 12.07 18.55 -7.17
CA MET A 681 11.50 17.38 -6.50
C MET A 681 12.57 16.61 -5.72
N ASN A 682 13.71 16.34 -6.35
CA ASN A 682 14.82 15.63 -5.74
C ASN A 682 15.39 16.40 -4.53
N GLU A 683 15.53 17.72 -4.62
CA GLU A 683 15.97 18.52 -3.49
C GLU A 683 14.94 18.54 -2.34
N MET A 684 13.64 18.56 -2.63
CA MET A 684 12.60 18.46 -1.59
C MET A 684 12.57 17.08 -0.91
N PHE A 685 12.79 15.98 -1.64
CA PHE A 685 12.95 14.66 -1.02
C PHE A 685 14.22 14.59 -0.15
N ARG A 686 15.33 15.20 -0.59
CA ARG A 686 16.55 15.34 0.23
C ARG A 686 16.30 16.17 1.49
N ALA A 687 15.56 17.27 1.38
CA ALA A 687 15.13 18.08 2.51
C ALA A 687 14.31 17.25 3.50
N ASN A 688 13.36 16.43 3.00
CA ASN A 688 12.55 15.54 3.84
C ASN A 688 13.36 14.48 4.58
N THR A 689 14.38 13.89 3.94
CA THR A 689 15.26 12.93 4.63
C THR A 689 16.07 13.54 5.77
N ARG A 690 16.35 14.86 5.70
CA ARG A 690 17.10 15.61 6.71
C ARG A 690 16.22 16.24 7.78
N ALA A 691 14.90 16.33 7.53
CA ALA A 691 13.98 16.98 8.44
C ALA A 691 13.79 16.17 9.72
N ARG A 692 13.73 16.89 10.85
CA ARG A 692 13.30 16.37 12.16
C ARG A 692 11.96 15.64 12.04
N GLU A 693 11.76 14.57 12.81
CA GLU A 693 10.62 13.64 12.68
C GLU A 693 9.25 14.36 12.69
N GLY A 694 9.07 15.36 13.56
CA GLY A 694 7.84 16.16 13.63
C GLY A 694 7.60 17.14 12.47
N SER A 695 8.61 17.39 11.63
CA SER A 695 8.59 18.40 10.54
C SER A 695 8.69 17.78 9.14
N ARG A 696 8.81 16.45 9.05
CA ARG A 696 8.83 15.70 7.77
C ARG A 696 7.55 15.88 6.97
N SER A 697 6.41 16.03 7.64
CA SER A 697 5.14 16.27 6.95
C SER A 697 5.23 17.49 6.03
N LEU A 698 5.80 18.61 6.48
CA LEU A 698 5.97 19.87 5.74
C LEU A 698 6.83 19.69 4.48
N THR A 699 7.98 19.05 4.61
CA THR A 699 8.90 18.86 3.48
C THR A 699 8.37 17.80 2.50
N LEU A 700 7.71 16.75 3.00
CA LEU A 700 7.02 15.77 2.18
C LEU A 700 5.88 16.38 1.34
N TYR A 701 5.15 17.34 1.89
CA TYR A 701 4.11 18.07 1.15
C TYR A 701 4.67 18.76 -0.11
N HIS A 702 5.77 19.50 0.02
CA HIS A 702 6.40 20.12 -1.16
C HIS A 702 6.93 19.08 -2.15
N ALA A 703 7.51 17.97 -1.66
CA ALA A 703 8.01 16.90 -2.51
C ALA A 703 6.87 16.26 -3.33
N LYS A 704 5.73 15.97 -2.70
CA LYS A 704 4.55 15.37 -3.35
C LYS A 704 3.88 16.28 -4.38
N ARG A 705 3.84 17.60 -4.15
CA ARG A 705 3.37 18.56 -5.18
C ARG A 705 4.28 18.64 -6.41
N LEU A 706 5.59 18.41 -6.21
CA LEU A 706 6.54 18.32 -7.32
C LEU A 706 6.43 16.97 -8.05
N GLU A 707 6.13 15.88 -7.33
CA GLU A 707 5.79 14.58 -7.92
C GLU A 707 4.52 14.66 -8.78
N PHE A 708 3.47 15.36 -8.30
CA PHE A 708 2.31 15.73 -9.12
C PHE A 708 2.74 16.42 -10.41
N THR A 709 3.60 17.44 -10.30
CA THR A 709 4.05 18.24 -11.45
C THR A 709 4.81 17.40 -12.47
N PHE A 710 5.68 16.50 -12.01
CA PHE A 710 6.41 15.57 -12.86
C PHE A 710 5.47 14.69 -13.69
N HIS A 711 4.46 14.11 -13.04
CA HIS A 711 3.47 13.26 -13.71
C HIS A 711 2.54 14.06 -14.63
N PHE A 712 2.14 15.27 -14.23
CA PHE A 712 1.35 16.19 -15.06
C PHE A 712 2.08 16.54 -16.37
N LEU A 713 3.35 16.94 -16.29
CA LEU A 713 4.16 17.24 -17.48
C LEU A 713 4.40 15.99 -18.34
N THR A 714 4.56 14.82 -17.72
CA THR A 714 4.65 13.53 -18.43
C THR A 714 3.36 13.22 -19.19
N SER A 715 2.20 13.54 -18.62
CA SER A 715 0.92 13.43 -19.32
C SER A 715 0.93 14.28 -20.59
N ILE A 716 1.38 15.53 -20.51
CA ILE A 716 1.44 16.44 -21.66
C ILE A 716 2.41 15.90 -22.73
N GLU A 717 3.59 15.41 -22.35
CA GLU A 717 4.54 14.81 -23.29
C GLU A 717 3.92 13.62 -24.04
N ASN A 718 3.14 12.77 -23.35
CA ASN A 718 2.44 11.66 -23.99
C ASN A 718 1.32 12.14 -24.92
N LEU A 719 0.67 13.27 -24.65
CA LEU A 719 -0.29 13.85 -25.59
C LEU A 719 0.37 14.30 -26.91
N TYR A 720 1.60 14.82 -26.87
CA TYR A 720 2.37 15.11 -28.08
C TYR A 720 2.79 13.83 -28.82
N LYS A 721 3.18 12.77 -28.09
CA LYS A 721 3.48 11.46 -28.74
C LYS A 721 2.26 10.85 -29.42
N ALA A 722 1.05 11.16 -28.95
CA ALA A 722 -0.18 10.70 -29.57
C ALA A 722 -0.45 11.29 -30.96
N HIS A 723 0.37 12.24 -31.42
CA HIS A 723 0.38 12.73 -32.80
C HIS A 723 1.00 11.74 -33.78
N GLU A 724 1.82 10.80 -33.30
CA GLU A 724 2.37 9.73 -34.12
C GLU A 724 1.29 8.67 -34.40
N PRO A 725 0.90 8.43 -35.68
CA PRO A 725 -0.23 7.56 -36.01
C PRO A 725 -0.12 6.14 -35.43
N GLY A 726 1.09 5.60 -35.32
CA GLY A 726 1.34 4.27 -34.78
C GLY A 726 1.33 4.18 -33.25
N LEU A 727 1.38 5.31 -32.55
CA LEU A 727 1.47 5.37 -31.08
C LEU A 727 0.27 6.06 -30.43
N ARG A 728 -0.73 6.49 -31.21
CA ARG A 728 -1.84 7.32 -30.72
C ARG A 728 -2.57 6.70 -29.53
N THR A 729 -3.08 5.48 -29.68
CA THR A 729 -3.85 4.80 -28.64
C THR A 729 -3.00 4.52 -27.40
N GLU A 730 -1.78 3.98 -27.57
CA GLU A 730 -0.85 3.72 -26.46
C GLU A 730 -0.47 5.01 -25.72
N SER A 731 -0.21 6.09 -26.46
CA SER A 731 0.19 7.38 -25.87
C SER A 731 -0.96 8.07 -25.16
N LEU A 732 -2.20 7.95 -25.65
CA LEU A 732 -3.39 8.43 -24.94
C LEU A 732 -3.63 7.69 -23.63
N VAL A 733 -3.46 6.36 -23.63
CA VAL A 733 -3.51 5.55 -22.40
C VAL A 733 -2.40 5.96 -21.44
N ALA A 734 -1.16 6.12 -21.93
CA ALA A 734 -0.03 6.57 -21.11
C ALA A 734 -0.22 8.00 -20.56
N ALA A 735 -0.88 8.89 -21.31
CA ALA A 735 -1.24 10.22 -20.84
C ALA A 735 -2.29 10.15 -19.72
N GLN A 736 -3.36 9.37 -19.92
CA GLN A 736 -4.38 9.11 -18.90
C GLN A 736 -3.76 8.55 -17.61
N GLU A 737 -2.89 7.55 -17.70
CA GLU A 737 -2.18 6.96 -16.56
C GLU A 737 -1.24 7.96 -15.87
N SER A 738 -0.53 8.79 -16.65
CA SER A 738 0.35 9.81 -16.08
C SER A 738 -0.45 10.84 -15.30
N LEU A 739 -1.58 11.30 -15.83
CA LEU A 739 -2.44 12.24 -15.12
C LEU A 739 -3.10 11.61 -13.89
N TYR A 740 -3.48 10.33 -13.97
CA TYR A 740 -3.95 9.55 -12.83
C TYR A 740 -2.93 9.55 -11.67
N ASN A 741 -1.67 9.25 -11.99
CA ASN A 741 -0.58 9.26 -11.01
C ASN A 741 -0.34 10.66 -10.45
N ALA A 742 -0.39 11.69 -11.31
CA ALA A 742 -0.29 13.08 -10.89
C ALA A 742 -1.34 13.37 -9.80
N LEU A 743 -2.61 13.16 -10.14
CA LEU A 743 -3.74 13.37 -9.25
C LEU A 743 -3.54 12.66 -7.91
N ASN A 744 -3.14 11.38 -7.90
CA ASN A 744 -2.93 10.63 -6.67
C ASN A 744 -1.78 11.16 -5.81
N SER A 745 -0.65 11.53 -6.42
CA SER A 745 0.44 12.21 -5.70
C SER A 745 -0.02 13.54 -5.10
N TYR A 746 -0.92 14.26 -5.78
CA TYR A 746 -1.49 15.49 -5.23
C TYR A 746 -2.45 15.19 -4.07
N ALA A 747 -3.32 14.19 -4.18
CA ALA A 747 -4.23 13.80 -3.09
C ALA A 747 -3.49 13.37 -1.82
N ASP A 748 -2.37 12.66 -1.94
CA ASP A 748 -1.54 12.24 -0.78
C ASP A 748 -1.02 13.44 0.04
N ALA A 749 -0.92 14.60 -0.59
CA ALA A 749 -0.42 15.82 0.01
C ALA A 749 -1.47 16.92 0.14
N ALA A 750 -2.72 16.68 -0.25
CA ALA A 750 -3.76 17.71 -0.18
C ALA A 750 -4.01 18.11 1.27
N ARG A 751 -3.71 19.37 1.61
CA ARG A 751 -3.82 19.88 2.99
C ARG A 751 -5.02 20.76 3.23
N ASP A 752 -5.44 21.46 2.18
CA ASP A 752 -6.52 22.44 2.26
C ASP A 752 -7.51 22.26 1.10
N SER A 753 -8.63 22.96 1.20
CA SER A 753 -9.65 22.92 0.17
C SER A 753 -9.18 23.54 -1.15
N GLY A 754 -8.11 24.35 -1.18
CA GLY A 754 -7.51 24.86 -2.41
C GLY A 754 -6.82 23.75 -3.20
N ASP A 755 -6.06 22.88 -2.52
CA ASP A 755 -5.50 21.66 -3.11
C ASP A 755 -6.60 20.73 -3.60
N ARG A 756 -7.66 20.53 -2.79
CA ARG A 756 -8.84 19.75 -3.21
C ARG A 756 -9.49 20.38 -4.43
N GLY A 757 -9.72 21.70 -4.46
CA GLY A 757 -10.25 22.41 -5.62
C GLY A 757 -9.43 22.22 -6.90
N ALA A 758 -8.10 22.24 -6.79
CA ALA A 758 -7.21 21.92 -7.91
C ALA A 758 -7.42 20.47 -8.39
N ILE A 759 -7.51 19.51 -7.47
CA ILE A 759 -7.80 18.10 -7.80
C ILE A 759 -9.17 17.96 -8.47
N ALA A 760 -10.21 18.66 -8.00
CA ALA A 760 -11.55 18.64 -8.59
C ALA A 760 -11.54 19.13 -10.04
N LEU A 761 -10.92 20.28 -10.31
CA LEU A 761 -10.84 20.83 -11.66
C LEU A 761 -9.97 19.96 -12.57
N LEU A 762 -8.86 19.42 -12.08
CA LEU A 762 -8.01 18.50 -12.84
C LEU A 762 -8.71 17.17 -13.17
N ASN A 763 -9.57 16.69 -12.27
CA ASN A 763 -10.43 15.54 -12.54
C ASN A 763 -11.43 15.85 -13.66
N GLU A 764 -12.14 16.97 -13.56
CA GLU A 764 -13.19 17.37 -14.50
C GLU A 764 -12.63 17.74 -15.89
N HIS A 765 -11.67 18.65 -15.93
CA HIS A 765 -11.13 19.22 -17.18
C HIS A 765 -9.91 18.48 -17.71
N GLY A 766 -9.27 17.65 -16.90
CA GLY A 766 -8.12 16.84 -17.30
C GLY A 766 -8.49 15.37 -17.50
N TYR A 767 -8.63 14.64 -16.40
CA TYR A 767 -8.71 13.18 -16.42
C TYR A 767 -9.92 12.65 -17.17
N ARG A 768 -11.13 13.16 -16.89
CA ARG A 768 -12.35 12.70 -17.58
C ARG A 768 -12.31 13.01 -19.07
N VAL A 769 -11.69 14.12 -19.47
CA VAL A 769 -11.51 14.48 -20.87
C VAL A 769 -10.57 13.51 -21.57
N LEU A 770 -9.46 13.13 -20.93
CA LEU A 770 -8.54 12.12 -21.47
C LEU A 770 -9.17 10.73 -21.56
N VAL A 771 -9.97 10.31 -20.57
CA VAL A 771 -10.72 9.04 -20.61
C VAL A 771 -11.62 9.00 -21.84
N LYS A 772 -12.40 10.06 -22.08
CA LYS A 772 -13.27 10.16 -23.27
C LYS A 772 -12.45 10.12 -24.57
N ALA A 773 -11.32 10.81 -24.62
CA ALA A 773 -10.45 10.82 -25.79
C ALA A 773 -9.82 9.44 -26.08
N ALA A 774 -9.40 8.71 -25.04
CA ALA A 774 -8.86 7.36 -25.17
C ALA A 774 -9.93 6.36 -25.63
N GLN A 775 -11.16 6.46 -25.11
CA GLN A 775 -12.29 5.60 -25.49
C GLN A 775 -12.79 5.87 -26.93
N ALA A 776 -12.68 7.11 -27.41
CA ALA A 776 -13.09 7.49 -28.76
C ALA A 776 -12.01 7.19 -29.83
N SER A 777 -10.81 6.78 -29.43
CA SER A 777 -9.75 6.41 -30.37
C SER A 777 -10.02 4.99 -30.89
N PRO A 778 -10.16 4.80 -32.22
CA PRO A 778 -10.49 3.50 -32.82
C PRO A 778 -9.39 2.45 -32.65
#